data_AF-A0AAN4PM12-F1
#
_entry.id   AF-A0AAN4PM12-F1
#
_cell.length_a   1.000
_cell.length_b   1.000
_cell.length_c   1.000
_cell.angle_alpha   90.00
_cell.angle_beta   90.00
_cell.angle_gamma   90.00
#
_symmetry.space_group_name_H-M   'P 1'
#
loop_
_entity.id
_entity.type
_entity.pdbx_description
1 polymer ?
#
loop_
_entity_poly.entity_id
_entity_poly.type
_entity_poly.pdbx_seq_one_letter_code
_entity_poly.pdbx_strand_id
1 'polypeptide(L)'
;MAGIYITSFSALSAYRSAACMPAAFTSDAIPSNGSNAGKHEHHLPLFRHQPPEDLGKEQRKGLATAVPPVTQDATGSKGPTAMVFLNMGGPSKTDEVEDFLSRLFADGDLIPLGRLQSYLGPLIAKRRTPKIQRQYSDIGGGSPIRKWSEYQCEEMCKLLDKINPETAPHKPYVAFRYADPLTEEMYTKLLEDGFGNGKGGRAVAFTQYPQYSCSTTGSSLNELWKWRTRLEGKRANGDMDSSGAIQWSVIDRWPTHPGLVEAFARNIEEQLKTYPEEKRNSVVLLFSAHSLPMSVVNRGDPYPAEVAATVHAVMQRLNFSNPYRLCWQSQVGPSAWLGAQTSDTVENYVKRGQTDIILVPIAFTSDHIETLYELDLEVIKEANSPGVKRAESLNGNPIFIQALADIAQEHLPMENEEAFEADAQLLARAASSNSGVRTASDDSIKDTIRLRVHETTPLLAGHGNADGSEQNAAGQRAGCWSFFRRPHVFWLFPFLLLYMLGFAGVVVPKINLILSLVCRDYLSKRASQDPNFTYLPVIIGEDNPQCQVPEVQSLVAQFQLYLNLIAGILSALVSPRLGHVSDRYGRTKLIALSSLGAVLGETLTVLVAARPEQFSINLLLVGALLDGIGGSFTTIMALATSYASDCTAPEKRSVAFGYLHGALFIGLACGPLIAAIVLKKTGEIIHIFAAGLAFHALFFFMVMLVIPESLSKEQQQAAREKHRMRSAQKETAGWFSPPWLQHLNPKNLITPLSILCPPVGRPSSLFPNRKGASPALRRNIILLAAIDTVVLAVALGSAQLVIIYAEFMFGWGNVESSIFVSIVSTVRVLVLFLVHPIVTRIFHKRTAEQRAIPGSNRVELVVIQISIFFDFLGYVGFALVRSSALMTLSGIVAALGSLATPTLQSSLTKHVPHDRVGQILGAKGLLHALARVIAPTLCNLVYSLTVGKFTQTVFVSLAAVFVLAICSSFYITPNVSIDDSRPSSPLHEANEDGELDEDTLLRS
;
A
#
# COMPACT_ATOMS: atom_id res chain seq x y z
N MET A 1 -17.51 55.37 -25.94
CA MET A 1 -16.62 56.52 -26.19
C MET A 1 -16.07 56.99 -24.84
N ALA A 2 -14.82 57.48 -24.78
CA ALA A 2 -14.13 58.09 -23.63
C ALA A 2 -14.06 57.29 -22.29
N GLY A 3 -12.94 57.25 -21.56
CA GLY A 3 -11.54 57.58 -21.91
C GLY A 3 -10.67 58.05 -20.73
N ILE A 4 -9.36 57.70 -20.78
CA ILE A 4 -8.19 58.31 -20.07
C ILE A 4 -8.20 58.24 -18.52
N TYR A 5 -7.13 58.13 -17.70
CA TYR A 5 -5.63 58.14 -17.80
C TYR A 5 -5.05 56.84 -17.14
N ILE A 6 -3.91 56.21 -17.51
CA ILE A 6 -2.46 56.61 -17.52
C ILE A 6 -1.94 56.85 -16.08
N THR A 7 -0.78 56.37 -15.58
CA THR A 7 0.52 55.81 -16.08
C THR A 7 0.79 54.34 -15.64
N SER A 8 1.78 53.54 -16.09
CA SER A 8 2.99 53.63 -16.97
C SER A 8 4.38 53.74 -16.31
N PHE A 9 5.28 52.79 -16.64
CA PHE A 9 6.78 52.76 -16.80
C PHE A 9 7.26 51.31 -16.54
N SER A 10 7.86 50.49 -17.42
CA SER A 10 8.93 50.62 -18.46
C SER A 10 10.36 50.69 -17.85
N ALA A 11 11.48 50.22 -18.45
CA ALA A 11 11.83 49.54 -19.72
C ALA A 11 13.22 48.81 -19.55
N LEU A 12 13.92 48.10 -20.46
CA LEU A 12 13.77 47.60 -21.86
C LEU A 12 14.78 46.40 -22.11
N SER A 13 14.95 45.99 -23.38
CA SER A 13 16.07 45.27 -24.08
C SER A 13 17.41 45.06 -23.34
N ALA A 14 18.15 43.93 -23.40
CA ALA A 14 18.45 42.90 -24.42
C ALA A 14 19.34 43.34 -25.61
N TYR A 15 20.43 42.61 -25.93
CA TYR A 15 21.06 42.57 -27.27
C TYR A 15 21.96 41.31 -27.51
N ARG A 16 22.31 41.10 -28.79
CA ARG A 16 23.09 40.03 -29.47
C ARG A 16 24.55 39.83 -28.95
N SER A 17 25.40 38.90 -29.41
CA SER A 17 25.36 37.58 -30.09
C SER A 17 26.73 37.35 -30.78
N ALA A 18 27.43 36.22 -30.59
CA ALA A 18 28.49 35.67 -31.49
C ALA A 18 29.15 34.40 -30.88
N ALA A 19 29.93 33.66 -31.67
CA ALA A 19 30.76 32.54 -31.24
C ALA A 19 32.10 32.53 -32.00
N CYS A 20 33.18 32.01 -31.38
CA CYS A 20 34.28 31.30 -32.05
C CYS A 20 35.28 30.63 -31.08
N MET A 21 35.94 29.59 -31.57
CA MET A 21 37.16 28.93 -31.07
C MET A 21 38.37 29.39 -31.95
N PRO A 22 39.61 28.87 -31.80
CA PRO A 22 40.44 28.63 -30.60
C PRO A 22 41.89 29.19 -30.76
N ALA A 23 42.75 29.09 -29.74
CA ALA A 23 44.22 29.21 -29.85
C ALA A 23 44.95 28.57 -28.64
N ALA A 24 46.28 28.41 -28.68
CA ALA A 24 47.13 27.70 -27.69
C ALA A 24 48.50 28.39 -27.45
N PHE A 25 49.37 27.76 -26.63
CA PHE A 25 50.72 28.20 -26.18
C PHE A 25 50.74 29.35 -25.13
N THR A 26 51.75 29.55 -24.25
CA THR A 26 53.12 28.97 -24.15
C THR A 26 53.69 29.00 -22.69
N SER A 27 54.65 28.12 -22.40
CA SER A 27 55.91 28.27 -21.58
C SER A 27 55.96 28.82 -20.13
N ASP A 28 56.68 28.06 -19.29
CA ASP A 28 57.76 28.43 -18.32
C ASP A 28 57.46 29.41 -17.14
N ALA A 29 58.17 29.41 -15.99
CA ALA A 29 59.51 28.90 -15.65
C ALA A 29 59.70 28.51 -14.16
N ILE A 30 60.87 27.93 -13.83
CA ILE A 30 61.38 27.58 -12.48
C ILE A 30 62.68 28.39 -12.23
N PRO A 31 62.88 29.05 -11.06
CA PRO A 31 63.87 28.58 -10.05
C PRO A 31 63.46 28.96 -8.59
N SER A 32 64.21 28.72 -7.49
CA SER A 32 65.63 28.33 -7.28
C SER A 32 65.86 27.49 -6.00
N ASN A 33 67.07 26.93 -5.85
CA ASN A 33 67.53 26.13 -4.70
C ASN A 33 67.94 26.97 -3.46
N GLY A 34 67.97 26.32 -2.28
CA GLY A 34 68.70 26.80 -1.10
C GLY A 34 68.93 25.70 -0.06
N SER A 35 70.19 25.29 0.17
CA SER A 35 70.58 24.18 1.04
C SER A 35 71.72 24.56 2.00
N ASN A 36 71.68 24.12 3.27
CA ASN A 36 72.88 23.94 4.09
C ASN A 36 72.61 23.06 5.34
N ALA A 37 73.67 22.63 6.05
CA ALA A 37 73.60 21.54 7.04
C ALA A 37 74.50 21.70 8.29
N GLY A 38 74.16 20.96 9.35
CA GLY A 38 75.00 20.72 10.54
C GLY A 38 74.71 21.61 11.78
N LYS A 39 75.22 21.32 13.00
CA LYS A 39 75.90 20.12 13.58
C LYS A 39 76.16 20.36 15.10
N HIS A 40 76.40 19.31 15.93
CA HIS A 40 76.90 19.35 17.34
C HIS A 40 75.94 19.98 18.41
N GLU A 41 75.98 19.71 19.73
CA GLU A 41 76.40 18.53 20.56
C GLU A 41 75.81 18.57 22.01
N HIS A 42 76.09 17.52 22.80
CA HIS A 42 75.94 17.30 24.27
C HIS A 42 75.50 18.42 25.24
N HIS A 43 74.70 18.05 26.28
CA HIS A 43 75.21 17.92 27.68
C HIS A 43 74.24 17.22 28.66
N LEU A 44 74.79 16.75 29.79
CA LEU A 44 74.15 16.04 30.93
C LEU A 44 74.19 16.91 32.21
N PRO A 45 73.31 16.71 33.22
CA PRO A 45 73.82 16.10 34.47
C PRO A 45 72.80 15.23 35.27
N LEU A 46 73.29 14.57 36.34
CA LEU A 46 72.51 13.77 37.32
C LEU A 46 72.24 14.55 38.63
N PHE A 47 71.38 14.02 39.52
CA PHE A 47 71.73 13.69 40.93
C PHE A 47 70.70 12.73 41.60
N ARG A 48 70.84 12.39 42.90
CA ARG A 48 70.39 11.13 43.55
C ARG A 48 70.13 11.27 45.07
N HIS A 49 69.59 10.21 45.72
CA HIS A 49 69.40 9.95 47.19
C HIS A 49 68.11 10.49 47.85
N GLN A 50 67.56 9.95 48.98
CA GLN A 50 67.32 8.56 49.49
C GLN A 50 66.33 8.62 50.71
N PRO A 51 65.74 7.49 51.21
CA PRO A 51 64.76 7.41 52.33
C PRO A 51 65.43 6.84 53.63
N PRO A 52 64.77 6.22 54.66
CA PRO A 52 63.34 6.11 55.08
C PRO A 52 63.10 6.38 56.62
N GLU A 53 61.89 6.10 57.17
CA GLU A 53 61.54 5.64 58.57
C GLU A 53 60.03 5.91 58.89
N ASP A 54 59.41 5.46 60.01
CA ASP A 54 59.01 4.09 60.40
C ASP A 54 57.85 4.14 61.45
N LEU A 55 57.17 3.02 61.76
CA LEU A 55 56.21 2.75 62.87
C LEU A 55 54.88 3.55 62.92
N GLY A 56 53.70 3.00 63.27
CA GLY A 56 53.30 1.59 63.49
C GLY A 56 52.25 1.41 64.61
N LYS A 57 51.17 0.62 64.38
CA LYS A 57 50.42 -0.16 65.40
C LYS A 57 49.32 -1.07 64.81
N GLU A 58 49.04 -2.18 65.50
CA GLU A 58 48.20 -3.31 65.08
C GLU A 58 46.88 -3.47 65.91
N GLN A 59 46.09 -4.50 65.55
CA GLN A 59 45.16 -5.32 66.37
C GLN A 59 43.69 -4.85 66.44
N ARG A 60 42.64 -5.71 66.45
CA ARG A 60 42.35 -7.17 66.22
C ARG A 60 40.79 -7.26 66.12
N LYS A 61 40.04 -8.22 65.56
CA LYS A 61 40.16 -9.55 64.90
C LYS A 61 38.82 -9.77 64.11
N GLY A 62 38.58 -10.75 63.23
CA GLY A 62 39.42 -11.83 62.67
C GLY A 62 38.60 -12.82 61.82
N LEU A 63 39.25 -13.43 60.82
CA LEU A 63 38.91 -14.61 59.97
C LEU A 63 37.44 -14.97 59.65
N ALA A 64 37.14 -14.92 58.35
CA ALA A 64 36.70 -16.10 57.60
C ALA A 64 37.64 -16.28 56.39
N THR A 65 37.97 -17.51 55.99
CA THR A 65 38.98 -17.78 54.94
C THR A 65 38.42 -17.69 53.53
N ALA A 66 39.00 -16.81 52.70
CA ALA A 66 38.82 -16.85 51.26
C ALA A 66 39.70 -17.95 50.65
N VAL A 67 39.14 -18.74 49.74
CA VAL A 67 39.90 -19.58 48.81
C VAL A 67 40.65 -18.65 47.83
N PRO A 68 41.94 -18.88 47.52
CA PRO A 68 42.65 -18.01 46.58
C PRO A 68 41.99 -18.04 45.19
N PRO A 69 41.86 -16.90 44.50
CA PRO A 69 41.52 -16.92 43.09
C PRO A 69 42.63 -17.63 42.31
N VAL A 70 42.27 -18.50 41.38
CA VAL A 70 43.24 -19.11 40.46
C VAL A 70 43.72 -18.02 39.50
N THR A 71 44.94 -17.52 39.69
CA THR A 71 45.59 -16.72 38.67
C THR A 71 46.08 -17.63 37.56
N GLN A 72 45.81 -17.24 36.31
CA GLN A 72 46.55 -17.73 35.15
C GLN A 72 47.30 -16.55 34.57
N ASP A 73 48.53 -16.37 35.05
CA ASP A 73 49.40 -15.21 34.78
C ASP A 73 50.06 -15.29 33.39
N ALA A 74 49.24 -15.58 32.37
CA ALA A 74 49.65 -15.75 30.98
C ALA A 74 48.68 -15.03 30.03
N THR A 75 48.82 -13.71 29.93
CA THR A 75 48.25 -12.96 28.79
C THR A 75 48.99 -13.35 27.52
N GLY A 76 48.26 -13.71 26.46
CA GLY A 76 48.81 -14.02 25.15
C GLY A 76 49.55 -12.84 24.52
N SER A 77 50.35 -13.12 23.49
CA SER A 77 51.18 -12.13 22.79
C SER A 77 50.39 -10.94 22.22
N LYS A 78 49.10 -11.11 21.93
CA LYS A 78 48.18 -10.09 21.43
C LYS A 78 47.15 -9.61 22.48
N GLY A 79 47.35 -9.94 23.75
CA GLY A 79 46.48 -9.55 24.87
C GLY A 79 45.09 -10.22 24.89
N PRO A 80 44.30 -9.96 25.95
CA PRO A 80 43.00 -10.59 26.18
C PRO A 80 41.96 -10.19 25.12
N THR A 81 41.00 -11.08 24.90
CA THR A 81 39.93 -10.91 23.91
C THR A 81 38.55 -11.08 24.55
N ALA A 82 37.65 -10.11 24.34
CA ALA A 82 36.26 -10.24 24.74
C ALA A 82 35.45 -10.98 23.67
N MET A 83 34.82 -12.10 24.04
CA MET A 83 33.88 -12.81 23.17
C MET A 83 32.45 -12.43 23.55
N VAL A 84 31.72 -11.76 22.66
CA VAL A 84 30.43 -11.13 22.96
C VAL A 84 29.31 -11.80 22.15
N PHE A 85 28.55 -12.67 22.81
CA PHE A 85 27.42 -13.39 22.20
C PHE A 85 26.21 -12.47 22.04
N LEU A 86 25.80 -12.22 20.80
CA LEU A 86 24.63 -11.40 20.46
C LEU A 86 23.39 -12.29 20.21
N ASN A 87 22.31 -12.05 20.94
CA ASN A 87 21.00 -12.70 20.72
C ASN A 87 19.86 -11.73 21.11
N MET A 88 18.60 -12.05 20.80
CA MET A 88 17.45 -11.28 21.31
C MET A 88 17.29 -11.45 22.84
N GLY A 89 17.64 -12.64 23.34
CA GLY A 89 17.39 -13.05 24.72
C GLY A 89 15.92 -13.36 24.98
N GLY A 90 15.62 -13.70 26.22
CA GLY A 90 14.26 -13.92 26.70
C GLY A 90 14.20 -13.72 28.22
N PRO A 91 13.02 -13.41 28.77
CA PRO A 91 12.86 -13.15 30.20
C PRO A 91 13.22 -14.43 30.98
N SER A 92 14.15 -14.31 31.93
CA SER A 92 14.65 -15.41 32.75
C SER A 92 13.60 -15.87 33.78
N LYS A 93 12.61 -15.01 34.05
CA LYS A 93 11.49 -15.23 34.97
C LYS A 93 10.20 -14.61 34.41
N THR A 94 9.02 -15.03 34.91
CA THR A 94 7.72 -14.49 34.46
C THR A 94 7.46 -13.02 34.78
N ASP A 95 8.11 -12.43 35.79
CA ASP A 95 7.99 -10.99 36.11
C ASP A 95 8.68 -10.10 35.07
N GLU A 96 9.83 -10.53 34.54
CA GLU A 96 10.63 -9.83 33.50
C GLU A 96 9.91 -9.71 32.13
N VAL A 97 8.73 -10.33 31.97
CA VAL A 97 8.00 -10.41 30.69
C VAL A 97 7.45 -9.06 30.21
N GLU A 98 7.02 -8.15 31.11
CA GLU A 98 6.51 -6.84 30.68
C GLU A 98 7.64 -5.98 30.08
N ASP A 99 8.82 -5.96 30.71
CA ASP A 99 9.97 -5.20 30.24
C ASP A 99 10.56 -5.77 28.95
N PHE A 100 10.70 -7.10 28.86
CA PHE A 100 11.07 -7.79 27.62
C PHE A 100 10.16 -7.39 26.44
N LEU A 101 8.83 -7.48 26.63
CA LEU A 101 7.87 -7.07 25.59
C LEU A 101 7.90 -5.57 25.32
N SER A 102 8.10 -4.73 26.35
CA SER A 102 8.17 -3.28 26.23
C SER A 102 9.35 -2.86 25.35
N ARG A 103 10.54 -3.42 25.61
CA ARG A 103 11.76 -3.22 24.80
C ARG A 103 11.57 -3.76 23.37
N LEU A 104 11.01 -4.95 23.21
CA LEU A 104 10.75 -5.58 21.90
C LEU A 104 9.78 -4.78 21.03
N PHE A 105 8.69 -4.23 21.60
CA PHE A 105 7.78 -3.34 20.87
C PHE A 105 8.28 -1.88 20.75
N ALA A 106 9.28 -1.47 21.54
CA ALA A 106 9.95 -0.17 21.38
C ALA A 106 10.98 -0.18 20.23
N ASP A 107 11.47 -1.35 19.81
CA ASP A 107 12.45 -1.47 18.73
C ASP A 107 11.85 -1.21 17.34
N GLY A 108 12.28 -0.11 16.74
CA GLY A 108 11.87 0.31 15.39
C GLY A 108 12.49 -0.52 14.26
N ASP A 109 13.59 -1.23 14.53
CA ASP A 109 14.27 -2.07 13.54
C ASP A 109 13.53 -3.42 13.36
N LEU A 110 12.99 -3.99 14.45
CA LEU A 110 12.15 -5.20 14.43
C LEU A 110 10.65 -4.91 14.13
N ILE A 111 10.01 -4.03 14.89
CA ILE A 111 8.56 -3.74 14.80
C ILE A 111 8.33 -2.24 14.60
N PRO A 112 8.41 -1.69 13.38
CA PRO A 112 8.22 -0.26 13.13
C PRO A 112 6.75 0.19 13.37
N LEU A 113 6.46 0.66 14.59
CA LEU A 113 5.18 1.27 14.98
C LEU A 113 5.10 2.77 14.62
N GLY A 114 6.22 3.38 14.25
CA GLY A 114 6.31 4.75 13.73
C GLY A 114 6.41 5.82 14.83
N ARG A 115 5.95 7.05 14.55
CA ARG A 115 6.17 8.21 15.45
C ARG A 115 5.55 8.11 16.85
N LEU A 116 4.70 7.12 17.11
CA LEU A 116 4.08 6.87 18.41
C LEU A 116 4.65 5.61 19.10
N GLN A 117 5.76 5.06 18.62
CA GLN A 117 6.32 3.80 19.10
C GLN A 117 6.65 3.79 20.60
N SER A 118 7.19 4.89 21.13
CA SER A 118 7.45 5.07 22.57
C SER A 118 6.20 5.07 23.46
N TYR A 119 5.01 5.26 22.89
CA TYR A 119 3.72 5.21 23.61
C TYR A 119 2.95 3.91 23.33
N LEU A 120 2.92 3.48 22.06
CA LEU A 120 2.22 2.27 21.63
C LEU A 120 2.95 0.99 22.06
N GLY A 121 4.28 1.01 22.13
CA GLY A 121 5.08 -0.16 22.52
C GLY A 121 4.73 -0.64 23.94
N PRO A 122 4.91 0.19 24.97
CA PRO A 122 4.52 -0.15 26.35
C PRO A 122 3.04 -0.51 26.50
N LEU A 123 2.14 0.16 25.77
CA LEU A 123 0.70 -0.14 25.79
C LEU A 123 0.37 -1.52 25.19
N ILE A 124 1.05 -1.92 24.11
CA ILE A 124 0.89 -3.24 23.48
C ILE A 124 1.55 -4.32 24.33
N ALA A 125 2.73 -4.04 24.91
CA ALA A 125 3.42 -4.91 25.84
C ALA A 125 2.52 -5.24 27.04
N LYS A 126 2.09 -4.24 27.82
CA LYS A 126 1.21 -4.40 28.99
C LYS A 126 -0.10 -5.14 28.68
N ARG A 127 -0.66 -4.96 27.48
CA ARG A 127 -1.85 -5.71 27.03
C ARG A 127 -1.54 -7.18 26.70
N ARG A 128 -0.32 -7.51 26.29
CA ARG A 128 0.14 -8.87 25.95
C ARG A 128 0.76 -9.62 27.13
N THR A 129 1.38 -8.92 28.10
CA THR A 129 2.02 -9.50 29.29
C THR A 129 1.23 -10.67 29.88
N PRO A 130 -0.09 -10.58 30.16
CA PRO A 130 -0.81 -11.66 30.83
C PRO A 130 -1.06 -12.92 29.99
N LYS A 131 -0.89 -12.88 28.65
CA LYS A 131 -0.83 -14.10 27.84
C LYS A 131 0.57 -14.69 27.89
N ILE A 132 1.59 -13.87 27.58
CA ILE A 132 2.97 -14.33 27.42
C ILE A 132 3.54 -14.86 28.74
N GLN A 133 3.17 -14.26 29.88
CA GLN A 133 3.51 -14.78 31.21
C GLN A 133 3.03 -16.22 31.42
N ARG A 134 1.80 -16.56 31.01
CA ARG A 134 1.28 -17.94 31.14
C ARG A 134 2.08 -18.90 30.27
N GLN A 135 2.40 -18.51 29.03
CA GLN A 135 3.23 -19.32 28.14
C GLN A 135 4.62 -19.57 28.73
N TYR A 136 5.21 -18.61 29.45
CA TYR A 136 6.44 -18.82 30.23
C TYR A 136 6.24 -19.66 31.49
N SER A 137 5.11 -19.54 32.21
CA SER A 137 4.75 -20.43 33.33
C SER A 137 4.64 -21.88 32.88
N ASP A 138 3.96 -22.13 31.75
CA ASP A 138 3.67 -23.46 31.23
C ASP A 138 4.93 -24.25 30.81
N ILE A 139 6.05 -23.54 30.54
CA ILE A 139 7.38 -24.14 30.24
C ILE A 139 8.37 -24.12 31.42
N GLY A 140 7.91 -23.82 32.63
CA GLY A 140 8.73 -23.89 33.86
C GLY A 140 9.10 -22.55 34.50
N GLY A 141 8.55 -21.43 34.03
CA GLY A 141 8.63 -20.12 34.69
C GLY A 141 9.55 -19.08 34.05
N GLY A 142 10.21 -19.38 32.92
CA GLY A 142 11.13 -18.46 32.25
C GLY A 142 11.80 -19.07 31.01
N SER A 143 12.62 -18.27 30.32
CA SER A 143 13.39 -18.71 29.14
C SER A 143 14.77 -19.26 29.55
N PRO A 144 15.16 -20.49 29.15
CA PRO A 144 16.48 -21.03 29.47
C PRO A 144 17.60 -20.47 28.57
N ILE A 145 17.27 -19.63 27.58
CA ILE A 145 18.22 -19.03 26.63
C ILE A 145 19.40 -18.30 27.31
N ARG A 146 19.17 -17.68 28.48
CA ARG A 146 20.23 -17.03 29.25
C ARG A 146 21.27 -18.03 29.75
N LYS A 147 20.82 -19.05 30.49
CA LYS A 147 21.66 -20.15 30.99
C LYS A 147 22.46 -20.80 29.86
N TRP A 148 21.82 -21.09 28.73
CA TRP A 148 22.51 -21.71 27.60
C TRP A 148 23.53 -20.78 26.93
N SER A 149 23.20 -19.51 26.71
CA SER A 149 24.14 -18.56 26.10
C SER A 149 25.35 -18.28 27.00
N GLU A 150 25.16 -18.14 28.31
CA GLU A 150 26.24 -17.96 29.29
C GLU A 150 27.16 -19.20 29.31
N TYR A 151 26.58 -20.41 29.40
CA TYR A 151 27.33 -21.68 29.38
C TYR A 151 28.08 -21.93 28.07
N GLN A 152 27.43 -21.74 26.92
CA GLN A 152 28.04 -21.92 25.59
C GLN A 152 29.24 -20.97 25.40
N CYS A 153 29.10 -19.71 25.82
CA CYS A 153 30.18 -18.72 25.72
C CYS A 153 31.35 -19.06 26.67
N GLU A 154 31.07 -19.48 27.91
CA GLU A 154 32.10 -19.87 28.88
C GLU A 154 32.90 -21.09 28.44
N GLU A 155 32.25 -22.16 27.98
CA GLU A 155 32.95 -23.36 27.48
C GLU A 155 33.68 -23.12 26.15
N MET A 156 33.12 -22.30 25.25
CA MET A 156 33.82 -21.88 24.03
C MET A 156 35.13 -21.14 24.37
N CYS A 157 35.11 -20.19 25.32
CA CYS A 157 36.32 -19.50 25.77
C CYS A 157 37.36 -20.47 26.36
N LYS A 158 36.92 -21.45 27.17
CA LYS A 158 37.79 -22.52 27.72
C LYS A 158 38.39 -23.45 26.65
N LEU A 159 37.86 -23.46 25.43
CA LEU A 159 38.46 -24.13 24.28
C LEU A 159 39.40 -23.18 23.53
N LEU A 160 38.97 -21.94 23.26
CA LEU A 160 39.78 -20.91 22.60
C LEU A 160 41.10 -20.62 23.33
N ASP A 161 41.12 -20.60 24.67
CA ASP A 161 42.36 -20.42 25.44
C ASP A 161 43.40 -21.55 25.23
N LYS A 162 42.96 -22.74 24.80
CA LYS A 162 43.83 -23.88 24.48
C LYS A 162 44.22 -23.92 23.01
N ILE A 163 43.34 -23.43 22.14
CA ILE A 163 43.42 -23.56 20.68
C ILE A 163 44.10 -22.32 20.04
N ASN A 164 43.91 -21.13 20.62
CA ASN A 164 44.53 -19.88 20.19
C ASN A 164 45.15 -19.12 21.39
N PRO A 165 46.30 -19.55 21.92
CA PRO A 165 46.93 -18.92 23.08
C PRO A 165 47.49 -17.51 22.81
N GLU A 166 47.58 -17.05 21.56
CA GLU A 166 48.04 -15.68 21.25
C GLU A 166 47.03 -14.60 21.66
N THR A 167 45.74 -14.93 21.61
CA THR A 167 44.62 -14.00 21.86
C THR A 167 43.96 -14.19 23.24
N ALA A 168 44.54 -15.07 24.05
CA ALA A 168 44.09 -15.42 25.40
C ALA A 168 44.47 -14.35 26.46
N PRO A 169 43.78 -14.29 27.61
CA PRO A 169 42.57 -15.03 27.95
C PRO A 169 41.33 -14.52 27.21
N HIS A 170 40.46 -15.44 26.80
CA HIS A 170 39.17 -15.14 26.19
C HIS A 170 38.11 -14.95 27.29
N LYS A 171 37.61 -13.72 27.45
CA LYS A 171 36.57 -13.41 28.44
C LYS A 171 35.16 -13.58 27.82
N PRO A 172 34.27 -14.40 28.40
CA PRO A 172 32.91 -14.60 27.89
C PRO A 172 31.94 -13.49 28.31
N TYR A 173 31.16 -13.00 27.35
CA TYR A 173 30.08 -12.05 27.55
C TYR A 173 28.84 -12.46 26.75
N VAL A 174 27.67 -12.16 27.29
CA VAL A 174 26.39 -12.22 26.59
C VAL A 174 25.79 -10.80 26.54
N ALA A 175 25.21 -10.44 25.41
CA ALA A 175 24.47 -9.18 25.23
C ALA A 175 23.14 -9.47 24.55
N PHE A 176 22.06 -9.34 25.31
CA PHE A 176 20.72 -9.52 24.80
C PHE A 176 20.11 -8.18 24.34
N ARG A 177 19.24 -8.30 23.34
CA ARG A 177 18.59 -7.15 22.69
C ARG A 177 17.40 -6.61 23.50
N TYR A 178 16.66 -7.50 24.18
CA TYR A 178 15.42 -7.18 24.90
C TYR A 178 15.36 -7.75 26.33
N ALA A 179 16.18 -8.73 26.68
CA ALA A 179 16.26 -9.31 28.03
C ALA A 179 17.58 -8.92 28.71
N ASP A 180 17.75 -9.26 30.00
CA ASP A 180 18.95 -8.92 30.76
C ASP A 180 19.95 -10.10 30.74
N PRO A 181 21.26 -9.86 30.54
CA PRO A 181 21.90 -8.55 30.49
C PRO A 181 21.77 -7.87 29.12
N LEU A 182 21.42 -6.58 29.16
CA LEU A 182 21.28 -5.74 27.97
C LEU A 182 22.65 -5.39 27.35
N THR A 183 22.61 -4.93 26.10
CA THR A 183 23.81 -4.42 25.40
C THR A 183 24.52 -3.31 26.18
N GLU A 184 23.79 -2.44 26.90
CA GLU A 184 24.36 -1.34 27.70
C GLU A 184 25.07 -1.82 28.98
N GLU A 185 24.52 -2.84 29.64
CA GLU A 185 25.07 -3.46 30.85
C GLU A 185 26.33 -4.25 30.50
N MET A 186 26.29 -5.02 29.41
CA MET A 186 27.45 -5.72 28.86
C MET A 186 28.58 -4.75 28.47
N TYR A 187 28.26 -3.64 27.80
CA TYR A 187 29.28 -2.63 27.44
C TYR A 187 29.89 -1.98 28.69
N THR A 188 29.08 -1.70 29.72
CA THR A 188 29.59 -1.18 31.00
C THR A 188 30.56 -2.18 31.64
N LYS A 189 30.19 -3.46 31.67
CA LYS A 189 31.05 -4.53 32.17
C LYS A 189 32.37 -4.66 31.38
N LEU A 190 32.37 -4.53 30.05
CA LEU A 190 33.60 -4.51 29.24
C LEU A 190 34.56 -3.38 29.67
N LEU A 191 34.02 -2.19 29.94
CA LEU A 191 34.80 -1.03 30.36
C LEU A 191 35.38 -1.21 31.78
N GLU A 192 34.67 -1.90 32.66
CA GLU A 192 35.14 -2.31 33.99
C GLU A 192 36.22 -3.41 33.91
N ASP A 193 36.00 -4.41 33.05
CA ASP A 193 36.89 -5.56 32.81
C ASP A 193 38.23 -5.20 32.12
N GLY A 194 38.38 -3.95 31.68
CA GLY A 194 39.63 -3.36 31.21
C GLY A 194 39.70 -2.99 29.72
N PHE A 195 38.65 -3.25 28.94
CA PHE A 195 38.59 -2.89 27.52
C PHE A 195 38.16 -1.42 27.33
N GLY A 196 38.58 -0.77 26.24
CA GLY A 196 38.18 0.60 25.90
C GLY A 196 38.69 1.66 26.88
N ASN A 197 37.99 2.80 26.97
CA ASN A 197 38.30 3.89 27.91
C ASN A 197 39.78 4.37 27.89
N GLY A 198 40.43 4.34 26.73
CA GLY A 198 41.85 4.71 26.57
C GLY A 198 42.84 3.56 26.79
N LYS A 199 42.37 2.34 27.08
CA LYS A 199 43.19 1.13 27.28
C LYS A 199 43.25 0.22 26.05
N GLY A 200 42.32 0.37 25.10
CA GLY A 200 42.24 -0.45 23.89
C GLY A 200 41.68 -1.85 24.15
N GLY A 201 42.23 -2.87 23.48
CA GLY A 201 41.80 -4.25 23.58
C GLY A 201 40.77 -4.67 22.52
N ARG A 202 40.69 -5.99 22.28
CA ARG A 202 39.94 -6.62 21.18
C ARG A 202 38.61 -7.21 21.67
N ALA A 203 37.55 -7.01 20.90
CA ALA A 203 36.24 -7.63 21.12
C ALA A 203 35.67 -8.23 19.83
N VAL A 204 35.05 -9.41 19.94
CA VAL A 204 34.38 -10.11 18.84
C VAL A 204 32.88 -10.12 19.10
N ALA A 205 32.13 -9.40 18.27
CA ALA A 205 30.67 -9.44 18.26
C ALA A 205 30.20 -10.69 17.51
N PHE A 206 29.95 -11.78 18.24
CA PHE A 206 29.62 -13.08 17.68
C PHE A 206 28.11 -13.32 17.75
N THR A 207 27.42 -13.23 16.60
CA THR A 207 25.98 -13.50 16.56
C THR A 207 25.66 -14.95 16.89
N GLN A 208 24.61 -15.18 17.68
CA GLN A 208 24.12 -16.52 18.01
C GLN A 208 23.00 -17.01 17.06
N TYR A 209 22.79 -16.29 15.96
CA TYR A 209 21.97 -16.72 14.83
C TYR A 209 22.87 -17.21 13.70
N PRO A 210 22.86 -18.52 13.35
CA PRO A 210 23.67 -19.00 12.22
C PRO A 210 23.30 -18.31 10.91
N GLN A 211 22.02 -17.95 10.75
CA GLN A 211 21.45 -17.29 9.58
C GLN A 211 21.18 -15.81 9.86
N TYR A 212 21.73 -14.92 9.06
CA TYR A 212 21.55 -13.48 9.21
C TYR A 212 20.13 -13.04 8.86
N SER A 213 19.50 -12.26 9.73
CA SER A 213 18.36 -11.40 9.39
C SER A 213 18.65 -9.95 9.80
N CYS A 214 18.16 -8.98 9.03
CA CYS A 214 18.17 -7.58 9.45
C CYS A 214 17.34 -7.37 10.73
N SER A 215 16.37 -8.25 11.01
CA SER A 215 15.53 -8.19 12.22
C SER A 215 16.15 -8.87 13.45
N THR A 216 17.25 -9.62 13.31
CA THR A 216 17.93 -10.31 14.42
C THR A 216 19.36 -9.78 14.59
N THR A 217 20.35 -10.35 13.91
CA THR A 217 21.75 -9.89 13.92
C THR A 217 21.84 -8.40 13.59
N GLY A 218 21.08 -7.92 12.59
CA GLY A 218 21.04 -6.51 12.22
C GLY A 218 20.62 -5.57 13.36
N SER A 219 19.59 -5.93 14.14
CA SER A 219 19.14 -5.10 15.28
C SER A 219 20.17 -5.10 16.43
N SER A 220 20.80 -6.25 16.70
CA SER A 220 21.87 -6.33 17.73
C SER A 220 23.13 -5.54 17.34
N LEU A 221 23.56 -5.59 16.07
CA LEU A 221 24.69 -4.78 15.58
C LEU A 221 24.36 -3.28 15.55
N ASN A 222 23.14 -2.91 15.16
CA ASN A 222 22.67 -1.52 15.26
C ASN A 222 22.72 -1.01 16.70
N GLU A 223 22.29 -1.82 17.68
CA GLU A 223 22.29 -1.43 19.09
C GLU A 223 23.71 -1.33 19.66
N LEU A 224 24.59 -2.29 19.34
CA LEU A 224 26.00 -2.25 19.70
C LEU A 224 26.69 -1.00 19.15
N TRP A 225 26.43 -0.63 17.90
CA TRP A 225 26.94 0.59 17.28
C TRP A 225 26.46 1.85 18.02
N LYS A 226 25.17 1.94 18.38
CA LYS A 226 24.63 3.06 19.17
C LYS A 226 25.37 3.22 20.49
N TRP A 227 25.64 2.12 21.21
CA TRP A 227 26.31 2.15 22.51
C TRP A 227 27.80 2.45 22.41
N ARG A 228 28.51 1.86 21.45
CA ARG A 228 29.91 2.23 21.12
C ARG A 228 30.04 3.73 20.85
N THR A 229 29.21 4.27 19.95
CA THR A 229 29.21 5.71 19.61
C THR A 229 28.83 6.60 20.79
N ARG A 230 28.02 6.11 21.75
CA ARG A 230 27.57 6.86 22.93
C ARG A 230 28.58 6.90 24.08
N LEU A 231 29.34 5.82 24.26
CA LEU A 231 30.27 5.63 25.38
C LEU A 231 31.72 5.98 25.00
N GLU A 232 32.16 5.63 23.79
CA GLU A 232 33.53 5.89 23.31
C GLU A 232 33.62 7.07 22.33
N GLY A 233 32.50 7.53 21.77
CA GLY A 233 32.46 8.68 20.86
C GLY A 233 32.48 10.04 21.57
N LYS A 234 33.45 10.89 21.26
CA LYS A 234 33.53 12.27 21.79
C LYS A 234 32.53 13.23 21.14
N ARG A 235 32.10 14.23 21.93
CA ARG A 235 31.08 15.21 21.55
C ARG A 235 31.63 16.31 20.62
N ALA A 236 31.32 16.21 19.33
CA ALA A 236 31.10 17.32 18.39
C ALA A 236 32.22 18.37 18.13
N ASN A 237 33.37 18.32 18.78
CA ASN A 237 34.55 19.16 18.48
C ASN A 237 35.84 18.47 18.98
N GLY A 238 36.90 18.52 18.16
CA GLY A 238 38.22 17.93 18.44
C GLY A 238 38.48 16.65 17.65
N ASP A 239 39.69 16.53 17.12
CA ASP A 239 40.11 15.46 16.21
C ASP A 239 40.11 14.07 16.83
N MET A 240 40.06 13.03 15.97
CA MET A 240 40.16 11.65 16.42
C MET A 240 41.58 11.34 16.87
N ASP A 241 41.75 11.15 18.17
CA ASP A 241 42.77 10.22 18.68
C ASP A 241 42.08 8.87 18.90
N SER A 242 42.34 7.91 18.02
CA SER A 242 41.80 6.55 18.08
C SER A 242 42.58 5.63 19.01
N SER A 243 43.63 6.13 19.68
CA SER A 243 44.41 5.32 20.63
C SER A 243 43.58 4.97 21.88
N GLY A 244 43.23 3.69 22.01
CA GLY A 244 42.63 3.13 23.22
C GLY A 244 41.10 2.94 23.25
N ALA A 245 40.41 3.07 22.11
CA ALA A 245 39.03 2.57 21.97
C ALA A 245 39.00 1.05 21.72
N ILE A 246 37.87 0.37 21.97
CA ILE A 246 37.73 -1.07 21.69
C ILE A 246 37.84 -1.35 20.18
N GLN A 247 38.73 -2.29 19.83
CA GLN A 247 38.85 -2.88 18.51
C GLN A 247 37.79 -3.97 18.35
N TRP A 248 36.66 -3.58 17.75
CA TRP A 248 35.56 -4.50 17.44
C TRP A 248 35.76 -5.17 16.09
N SER A 249 35.54 -6.49 16.05
CA SER A 249 35.30 -7.27 14.84
C SER A 249 33.96 -8.02 14.97
N VAL A 250 33.42 -8.54 13.87
CA VAL A 250 32.06 -9.12 13.84
C VAL A 250 32.05 -10.48 13.15
N ILE A 251 31.38 -11.45 13.77
CA ILE A 251 30.98 -12.72 13.14
C ILE A 251 29.45 -12.63 12.97
N ASP A 252 28.99 -12.31 11.76
CA ASP A 252 27.61 -11.89 11.50
C ASP A 252 26.70 -13.01 10.94
N ARG A 253 27.27 -14.09 10.42
CA ARG A 253 26.58 -15.28 9.91
C ARG A 253 27.53 -16.48 9.85
N TRP A 254 26.98 -17.67 9.94
CA TRP A 254 27.73 -18.94 9.89
C TRP A 254 26.80 -20.14 9.54
N PRO A 255 25.94 -20.03 8.49
CA PRO A 255 24.78 -20.91 8.30
C PRO A 255 25.11 -22.35 7.89
N THR A 256 26.33 -22.60 7.40
CA THR A 256 26.75 -23.89 6.84
C THR A 256 28.06 -24.41 7.45
N HIS A 257 28.44 -23.94 8.65
CA HIS A 257 29.65 -24.41 9.33
C HIS A 257 29.59 -25.93 9.60
N PRO A 258 30.63 -26.73 9.29
CA PRO A 258 30.57 -28.19 9.39
C PRO A 258 30.16 -28.72 10.77
N GLY A 259 30.67 -28.11 11.85
CA GLY A 259 30.31 -28.52 13.22
C GLY A 259 28.85 -28.23 13.60
N LEU A 260 28.24 -27.17 13.04
CA LEU A 260 26.80 -26.91 13.18
C LEU A 260 25.96 -27.97 12.46
N VAL A 261 26.37 -28.29 11.23
CA VAL A 261 25.73 -29.29 10.38
C VAL A 261 25.79 -30.68 11.02
N GLU A 262 26.94 -31.06 11.58
CA GLU A 262 27.13 -32.32 12.32
C GLU A 262 26.27 -32.38 13.59
N ALA A 263 26.19 -31.30 14.37
CA ALA A 263 25.38 -31.25 15.58
C ALA A 263 23.88 -31.41 15.28
N PHE A 264 23.35 -30.72 14.25
CA PHE A 264 21.97 -30.93 13.81
C PHE A 264 21.74 -32.34 13.25
N ALA A 265 22.67 -32.87 12.44
CA ALA A 265 22.55 -34.21 11.89
C ALA A 265 22.47 -35.27 12.99
N ARG A 266 23.33 -35.20 14.02
CA ARG A 266 23.27 -36.14 15.16
C ARG A 266 22.00 -36.01 15.98
N ASN A 267 21.51 -34.80 16.26
CA ASN A 267 20.25 -34.62 16.98
C ASN A 267 19.04 -35.21 16.19
N ILE A 268 19.09 -35.21 14.86
CA ILE A 268 18.10 -35.88 13.99
C ILE A 268 18.31 -37.40 13.99
N GLU A 269 19.54 -37.90 13.82
CA GLU A 269 19.87 -39.33 13.88
C GLU A 269 19.44 -39.95 15.22
N GLU A 270 19.68 -39.25 16.34
CA GLU A 270 19.26 -39.68 17.68
C GLU A 270 17.73 -39.75 17.78
N GLN A 271 17.01 -38.72 17.31
CA GLN A 271 15.55 -38.72 17.38
C GLN A 271 14.90 -39.72 16.40
N LEU A 272 15.56 -40.08 15.29
CA LEU A 272 15.13 -41.17 14.40
C LEU A 272 15.23 -42.55 15.07
N LYS A 273 16.21 -42.78 15.96
CA LYS A 273 16.31 -44.06 16.71
C LYS A 273 15.07 -44.33 17.57
N THR A 274 14.37 -43.30 18.03
CA THR A 274 13.15 -43.41 18.87
C THR A 274 11.91 -43.85 18.09
N TYR A 275 12.00 -44.07 16.78
CA TYR A 275 10.95 -44.68 15.96
C TYR A 275 11.24 -46.18 15.73
N PRO A 276 10.18 -47.03 15.58
CA PRO A 276 10.33 -48.41 15.16
C PRO A 276 11.10 -48.52 13.84
N GLU A 277 11.99 -49.50 13.74
CA GLU A 277 12.97 -49.61 12.64
C GLU A 277 12.33 -49.62 11.25
N GLU A 278 11.25 -50.39 11.08
CA GLU A 278 10.43 -50.47 9.87
C GLU A 278 9.91 -49.11 9.38
N LYS A 279 9.70 -48.15 10.31
CA LYS A 279 9.17 -46.83 10.01
C LYS A 279 10.24 -45.78 9.76
N ARG A 280 11.49 -45.94 10.24
CA ARG A 280 12.50 -44.86 10.30
C ARG A 280 12.71 -44.14 8.97
N ASN A 281 12.76 -44.88 7.86
CA ASN A 281 12.99 -44.32 6.51
C ASN A 281 11.77 -43.53 5.96
N SER A 282 10.58 -43.70 6.55
CA SER A 282 9.34 -43.01 6.18
C SER A 282 9.01 -41.79 7.04
N VAL A 283 9.80 -41.52 8.09
CA VAL A 283 9.64 -40.34 8.95
C VAL A 283 9.91 -39.07 8.14
N VAL A 284 9.00 -38.09 8.20
CA VAL A 284 9.17 -36.79 7.53
C VAL A 284 9.91 -35.82 8.45
N LEU A 285 10.98 -35.19 7.93
CA LEU A 285 11.73 -34.15 8.63
C LEU A 285 11.16 -32.77 8.28
N LEU A 286 10.51 -32.11 9.23
CA LEU A 286 10.05 -30.73 9.09
C LEU A 286 11.02 -29.80 9.81
N PHE A 287 11.92 -29.18 9.05
CA PHE A 287 12.77 -28.12 9.54
C PHE A 287 11.92 -26.87 9.77
N SER A 288 11.87 -26.41 11.01
CA SER A 288 11.03 -25.28 11.44
C SER A 288 11.93 -24.10 11.83
N ALA A 289 11.70 -22.96 11.20
CA ALA A 289 12.40 -21.70 11.45
C ALA A 289 11.39 -20.58 11.76
N HIS A 290 11.79 -19.56 12.52
CA HIS A 290 10.88 -18.45 12.84
C HIS A 290 10.51 -17.71 11.54
N SER A 291 9.22 -17.52 11.28
CA SER A 291 8.77 -16.90 10.02
C SER A 291 9.15 -15.42 9.95
N LEU A 292 9.31 -14.87 8.75
CA LEU A 292 9.45 -13.43 8.54
C LEU A 292 8.18 -12.86 7.86
N PRO A 293 7.74 -11.64 8.21
CA PRO A 293 6.69 -10.95 7.46
C PRO A 293 7.17 -10.72 6.02
N MET A 294 6.34 -10.95 5.00
CA MET A 294 6.75 -10.90 3.59
C MET A 294 7.34 -9.53 3.17
N SER A 295 6.97 -8.45 3.84
CA SER A 295 7.60 -7.12 3.65
C SER A 295 9.06 -7.00 4.12
N VAL A 296 9.59 -7.98 4.85
CA VAL A 296 11.02 -8.10 5.19
C VAL A 296 11.73 -8.92 4.10
N VAL A 297 11.19 -10.10 3.79
CA VAL A 297 11.64 -10.98 2.70
C VAL A 297 11.76 -10.20 1.38
N ASN A 298 10.69 -9.50 0.99
CA ASN A 298 10.61 -8.70 -0.25
C ASN A 298 11.48 -7.42 -0.22
N ARG A 299 12.19 -7.12 0.89
CA ARG A 299 13.23 -6.08 0.95
C ARG A 299 14.61 -6.64 0.56
N GLY A 300 14.76 -7.97 0.42
CA GLY A 300 16.03 -8.64 0.20
C GLY A 300 16.73 -9.09 1.48
N ASP A 301 15.97 -9.46 2.52
CA ASP A 301 16.52 -10.05 3.74
C ASP A 301 17.05 -11.48 3.44
N PRO A 302 18.31 -11.81 3.78
CA PRO A 302 18.95 -13.05 3.32
C PRO A 302 18.53 -14.30 4.11
N TYR A 303 17.90 -14.14 5.28
CA TYR A 303 17.54 -15.21 6.20
C TYR A 303 16.87 -16.43 5.55
N PRO A 304 15.88 -16.29 4.63
CA PRO A 304 15.23 -17.45 4.02
C PRO A 304 16.18 -18.30 3.16
N ALA A 305 17.17 -17.67 2.52
CA ALA A 305 18.16 -18.37 1.71
C ALA A 305 19.23 -19.05 2.58
N GLU A 306 19.67 -18.39 3.66
CA GLU A 306 20.64 -18.96 4.60
C GLU A 306 20.05 -20.12 5.42
N VAL A 307 18.78 -20.05 5.80
CA VAL A 307 18.06 -21.18 6.42
C VAL A 307 17.92 -22.33 5.42
N ALA A 308 17.58 -22.06 4.16
CA ALA A 308 17.54 -23.09 3.13
C ALA A 308 18.91 -23.74 2.88
N ALA A 309 20.00 -22.98 2.95
CA ALA A 309 21.37 -23.49 2.87
C ALA A 309 21.73 -24.37 4.08
N THR A 310 21.35 -23.97 5.30
CA THR A 310 21.52 -24.78 6.53
C THR A 310 20.81 -26.13 6.38
N VAL A 311 19.53 -26.10 5.98
CA VAL A 311 18.72 -27.30 5.75
C VAL A 311 19.33 -28.20 4.68
N HIS A 312 19.81 -27.62 3.57
CA HIS A 312 20.42 -28.41 2.50
C HIS A 312 21.72 -29.09 2.95
N ALA A 313 22.59 -28.39 3.68
CA ALA A 313 23.82 -28.97 4.22
C ALA A 313 23.55 -30.11 5.23
N VAL A 314 22.57 -29.95 6.13
CA VAL A 314 22.14 -31.02 7.04
C VAL A 314 21.58 -32.23 6.27
N MET A 315 20.76 -32.01 5.25
CA MET A 315 20.23 -33.11 4.44
C MET A 315 21.29 -33.79 3.55
N GLN A 316 22.31 -33.06 3.08
CA GLN A 316 23.50 -33.66 2.45
C GLN A 316 24.27 -34.55 3.42
N ARG A 317 24.51 -34.10 4.66
CA ARG A 317 25.16 -34.89 5.72
C ARG A 317 24.34 -36.11 6.15
N LEU A 318 23.02 -36.05 6.05
CA LEU A 318 22.10 -37.18 6.22
C LEU A 318 21.91 -38.03 4.94
N ASN A 319 22.69 -37.76 3.87
CA ASN A 319 22.62 -38.44 2.56
C ASN A 319 21.19 -38.54 1.99
N PHE A 320 20.35 -37.53 2.26
CA PHE A 320 18.93 -37.48 1.90
C PHE A 320 18.11 -38.72 2.32
N SER A 321 18.46 -39.37 3.44
CA SER A 321 17.83 -40.61 3.93
C SER A 321 16.32 -40.56 4.13
N ASN A 322 15.78 -39.35 4.38
CA ASN A 322 14.40 -39.11 4.76
C ASN A 322 13.76 -37.98 3.92
N PRO A 323 12.45 -38.07 3.61
CA PRO A 323 11.72 -36.97 3.00
C PRO A 323 11.68 -35.76 3.94
N TYR A 324 11.97 -34.55 3.43
CA TYR A 324 12.05 -33.34 4.25
C TYR A 324 11.32 -32.14 3.64
N ARG A 325 10.94 -31.17 4.48
CA ARG A 325 10.51 -29.82 4.08
C ARG A 325 11.03 -28.77 5.07
N LEU A 326 11.18 -27.55 4.56
CA LEU A 326 11.38 -26.34 5.36
C LEU A 326 10.01 -25.66 5.54
N CYS A 327 9.68 -25.35 6.79
CA CYS A 327 8.45 -24.72 7.23
C CYS A 327 8.77 -23.56 8.19
N TRP A 328 7.80 -22.69 8.40
CA TRP A 328 7.98 -21.46 9.17
C TRP A 328 6.95 -21.38 10.29
N GLN A 329 7.38 -20.97 11.49
CA GLN A 329 6.55 -20.91 12.68
C GLN A 329 6.35 -19.47 13.17
N SER A 330 5.56 -19.29 14.24
CA SER A 330 5.39 -18.03 14.97
C SER A 330 4.78 -16.86 14.17
N GLN A 331 3.94 -17.13 13.16
CA GLN A 331 3.18 -16.09 12.46
C GLN A 331 2.27 -15.30 13.43
N VAL A 332 2.60 -14.02 13.68
CA VAL A 332 1.82 -13.17 14.59
C VAL A 332 1.05 -12.04 13.92
N GLY A 333 -0.20 -11.87 14.36
CA GLY A 333 -1.11 -10.84 13.86
C GLY A 333 -1.61 -11.12 12.43
N PRO A 334 -2.34 -10.17 11.83
CA PRO A 334 -2.98 -10.39 10.54
C PRO A 334 -2.00 -10.37 9.36
N SER A 335 -0.69 -10.18 9.57
CA SER A 335 0.26 -9.89 8.48
C SER A 335 0.39 -11.03 7.46
N ALA A 336 0.85 -10.74 6.24
CA ALA A 336 1.37 -11.78 5.36
C ALA A 336 2.79 -12.18 5.81
N TRP A 337 3.00 -13.47 6.06
CA TRP A 337 4.27 -14.07 6.49
C TRP A 337 4.75 -15.12 5.48
N LEU A 338 6.02 -15.48 5.59
CA LEU A 338 6.63 -16.55 4.80
C LEU A 338 6.00 -17.91 5.16
N GLY A 339 5.73 -18.73 4.15
CA GLY A 339 5.05 -20.03 4.31
C GLY A 339 5.80 -21.17 3.61
N ALA A 340 5.41 -22.44 3.80
CA ALA A 340 4.24 -22.90 4.56
C ALA A 340 4.41 -22.79 6.09
N GLN A 341 3.29 -22.64 6.82
CA GLN A 341 3.28 -22.56 8.28
C GLN A 341 3.44 -23.95 8.92
N THR A 342 4.22 -24.06 10.00
CA THR A 342 4.56 -25.36 10.61
C THR A 342 3.34 -26.07 11.19
N SER A 343 2.49 -25.38 11.94
CA SER A 343 1.23 -25.92 12.49
C SER A 343 0.30 -26.47 11.40
N ASP A 344 -0.04 -25.63 10.41
CA ASP A 344 -0.81 -26.01 9.23
C ASP A 344 -0.19 -27.22 8.51
N THR A 345 1.14 -27.27 8.40
CA THR A 345 1.84 -28.35 7.68
C THR A 345 1.75 -29.67 8.43
N VAL A 346 1.97 -29.70 9.75
CA VAL A 346 1.81 -30.89 10.58
C VAL A 346 0.36 -31.40 10.52
N GLU A 347 -0.62 -30.50 10.71
CA GLU A 347 -2.03 -30.85 10.67
C GLU A 347 -2.42 -31.45 9.29
N ASN A 348 -1.91 -30.91 8.19
CA ASN A 348 -2.15 -31.43 6.85
C ASN A 348 -1.43 -32.75 6.55
N TYR A 349 -0.26 -33.04 7.13
CA TYR A 349 0.38 -34.36 7.01
C TYR A 349 -0.39 -35.42 7.80
N VAL A 350 -0.76 -35.14 9.04
CA VAL A 350 -1.55 -36.06 9.88
C VAL A 350 -2.91 -36.36 9.23
N LYS A 351 -3.61 -35.35 8.68
CA LYS A 351 -4.85 -35.53 7.90
C LYS A 351 -4.70 -36.38 6.63
N ARG A 352 -3.47 -36.55 6.12
CA ARG A 352 -3.14 -37.41 4.97
C ARG A 352 -2.61 -38.79 5.36
N GLY A 353 -2.64 -39.13 6.65
CA GLY A 353 -2.16 -40.41 7.19
C GLY A 353 -0.66 -40.45 7.50
N GLN A 354 0.09 -39.37 7.26
CA GLN A 354 1.49 -39.29 7.69
C GLN A 354 1.54 -38.89 9.16
N THR A 355 1.59 -39.89 10.03
CA THR A 355 1.60 -39.71 11.49
C THR A 355 3.00 -39.52 12.08
N ASP A 356 4.05 -39.90 11.35
CA ASP A 356 5.44 -39.99 11.83
C ASP A 356 6.29 -38.82 11.29
N ILE A 357 6.60 -37.86 12.16
CA ILE A 357 7.16 -36.54 11.81
C ILE A 357 8.16 -36.08 12.88
N ILE A 358 9.35 -35.62 12.47
CA ILE A 358 10.31 -34.92 13.35
C ILE A 358 10.32 -33.42 13.02
N LEU A 359 10.05 -32.59 14.02
CA LEU A 359 10.16 -31.14 13.98
C LEU A 359 11.59 -30.74 14.39
N VAL A 360 12.33 -30.05 13.52
CA VAL A 360 13.74 -29.68 13.75
C VAL A 360 13.87 -28.16 13.91
N PRO A 361 14.23 -27.62 15.08
CA PRO A 361 14.40 -26.18 15.29
C PRO A 361 15.71 -25.69 14.64
N ILE A 362 15.67 -25.33 13.35
CA ILE A 362 16.89 -25.19 12.52
C ILE A 362 17.57 -23.81 12.59
N ALA A 363 16.88 -22.81 13.14
CA ALA A 363 17.30 -21.40 13.10
C ALA A 363 17.52 -20.75 14.48
N PHE A 364 17.59 -21.58 15.54
CA PHE A 364 17.94 -21.19 16.91
C PHE A 364 18.74 -22.32 17.56
N THR A 365 19.69 -21.97 18.42
CA THR A 365 20.73 -22.89 18.94
C THR A 365 20.41 -23.48 20.32
N SER A 366 19.40 -22.97 21.01
CA SER A 366 19.02 -23.40 22.37
C SER A 366 17.52 -23.37 22.56
N ASP A 367 17.02 -24.07 23.58
CA ASP A 367 15.60 -24.05 23.91
C ASP A 367 15.11 -22.66 24.35
N HIS A 368 13.90 -22.32 23.90
CA HIS A 368 13.25 -21.01 24.04
C HIS A 368 11.72 -21.21 23.95
N ILE A 369 10.92 -20.15 24.03
CA ILE A 369 9.45 -20.27 24.05
C ILE A 369 8.90 -20.85 22.73
N GLU A 370 9.53 -20.53 21.61
CA GLU A 370 9.20 -21.04 20.29
C GLU A 370 9.57 -22.54 20.08
N THR A 371 10.31 -23.18 20.99
CA THR A 371 10.44 -24.65 21.04
C THR A 371 9.59 -25.28 22.15
N LEU A 372 9.81 -24.87 23.39
CA LEU A 372 9.20 -25.48 24.57
C LEU A 372 7.68 -25.23 24.69
N TYR A 373 7.17 -24.15 24.11
CA TYR A 373 5.72 -23.88 24.06
C TYR A 373 5.17 -24.18 22.67
N GLU A 374 5.65 -23.49 21.63
CA GLU A 374 4.99 -23.53 20.31
C GLU A 374 5.11 -24.90 19.63
N LEU A 375 6.28 -25.55 19.68
CA LEU A 375 6.42 -26.90 19.12
C LEU A 375 5.88 -27.98 20.06
N ASP A 376 6.27 -27.98 21.33
CA ASP A 376 5.98 -29.08 22.26
C ASP A 376 4.56 -29.04 22.87
N LEU A 377 4.03 -27.86 23.20
CA LEU A 377 2.73 -27.71 23.90
C LEU A 377 1.59 -27.25 23.00
N GLU A 378 1.87 -26.61 21.86
CA GLU A 378 0.89 -26.19 20.85
C GLU A 378 0.89 -27.21 19.69
N VAL A 379 1.89 -27.21 18.80
CA VAL A 379 1.89 -28.04 17.57
C VAL A 379 1.83 -29.56 17.81
N ILE A 380 2.73 -30.14 18.62
CA ILE A 380 2.76 -31.59 18.87
C ILE A 380 1.47 -32.06 19.57
N LYS A 381 0.94 -31.23 20.47
CA LYS A 381 -0.25 -31.53 21.27
C LYS A 381 -1.53 -31.46 20.44
N GLU A 382 -1.67 -30.44 19.59
CA GLU A 382 -2.82 -30.32 18.67
C GLU A 382 -2.78 -31.36 17.54
N ALA A 383 -1.60 -31.81 17.12
CA ALA A 383 -1.44 -32.90 16.15
C ALA A 383 -1.99 -34.26 16.66
N ASN A 384 -2.12 -34.43 17.98
CA ASN A 384 -2.72 -35.59 18.66
C ASN A 384 -2.22 -36.96 18.13
N SER A 385 -0.93 -37.04 17.77
CA SER A 385 -0.28 -38.24 17.22
C SER A 385 1.03 -38.51 17.95
N PRO A 386 1.24 -39.71 18.54
CA PRO A 386 2.50 -40.05 19.23
C PRO A 386 3.69 -40.21 18.27
N GLY A 387 3.44 -40.18 16.95
CA GLY A 387 4.48 -40.15 15.92
C GLY A 387 4.99 -38.74 15.59
N VAL A 388 4.44 -37.67 16.15
CA VAL A 388 4.97 -36.31 15.96
C VAL A 388 5.86 -35.95 17.15
N LYS A 389 7.15 -35.66 16.89
CA LYS A 389 8.16 -35.39 17.93
C LYS A 389 9.05 -34.21 17.52
N ARG A 390 9.74 -33.57 18.47
CA ARG A 390 10.76 -32.54 18.20
C ARG A 390 12.17 -33.12 18.35
N ALA A 391 13.13 -32.72 17.51
CA ALA A 391 14.55 -33.00 17.71
C ALA A 391 15.15 -32.02 18.76
N GLU A 392 16.08 -32.48 19.59
CA GLU A 392 16.63 -31.62 20.65
C GLU A 392 17.33 -30.37 20.08
N SER A 393 17.17 -29.23 20.77
CA SER A 393 17.94 -28.02 20.49
C SER A 393 19.44 -28.25 20.78
N LEU A 394 20.34 -27.47 20.18
CA LEU A 394 21.79 -27.75 20.30
C LEU A 394 22.31 -27.58 21.73
N ASN A 395 21.72 -26.67 22.52
CA ASN A 395 21.86 -26.61 23.98
C ASN A 395 23.33 -26.76 24.44
N GLY A 396 23.65 -27.78 25.24
CA GLY A 396 25.00 -28.07 25.73
C GLY A 396 25.78 -29.09 24.89
N ASN A 397 25.40 -29.36 23.64
CA ASN A 397 26.05 -30.36 22.79
C ASN A 397 27.54 -30.02 22.58
N PRO A 398 28.49 -30.88 23.01
CA PRO A 398 29.92 -30.59 22.90
C PRO A 398 30.42 -30.33 21.48
N ILE A 399 29.77 -30.91 20.46
CA ILE A 399 30.11 -30.70 19.05
C ILE A 399 29.74 -29.28 18.63
N PHE A 400 28.62 -28.75 19.13
CA PHE A 400 28.22 -27.38 18.89
C PHE A 400 29.12 -26.37 19.63
N ILE A 401 29.53 -26.68 20.85
CA ILE A 401 30.48 -25.84 21.62
C ILE A 401 31.86 -25.82 20.94
N GLN A 402 32.35 -26.96 20.45
CA GLN A 402 33.56 -27.01 19.62
C GLN A 402 33.37 -26.19 18.34
N ALA A 403 32.24 -26.34 17.65
CA ALA A 403 31.94 -25.57 16.43
C ALA A 403 31.97 -24.05 16.64
N LEU A 404 31.50 -23.55 17.79
CA LEU A 404 31.60 -22.14 18.15
C LEU A 404 33.07 -21.70 18.33
N ALA A 405 33.90 -22.56 18.93
CA ALA A 405 35.33 -22.29 19.11
C ALA A 405 36.08 -22.34 17.77
N ASP A 406 35.73 -23.26 16.88
CA ASP A 406 36.29 -23.37 15.52
C ASP A 406 35.99 -22.09 14.71
N ILE A 407 34.72 -21.65 14.66
CA ILE A 407 34.30 -20.41 13.97
C ILE A 407 35.06 -19.18 14.52
N ALA A 408 35.21 -19.08 15.84
CA ALA A 408 35.96 -18.00 16.46
C ALA A 408 37.49 -18.10 16.18
N GLN A 409 38.04 -19.31 16.07
CA GLN A 409 39.44 -19.53 15.67
C GLN A 409 39.67 -19.15 14.21
N GLU A 410 38.75 -19.43 13.28
CA GLU A 410 38.88 -19.04 11.87
C GLU A 410 38.85 -17.51 11.68
N HIS A 411 38.14 -16.80 12.56
CA HIS A 411 37.96 -15.34 12.50
C HIS A 411 39.17 -14.54 13.05
N LEU A 412 39.72 -14.95 14.20
CA LEU A 412 40.77 -14.21 14.92
C LEU A 412 42.09 -13.94 14.13
N PRO A 413 42.54 -14.79 13.19
CA PRO A 413 43.77 -14.55 12.42
C PRO A 413 43.68 -13.49 11.31
N MET A 414 42.49 -12.99 10.94
CA MET A 414 42.32 -12.10 9.78
C MET A 414 42.71 -10.62 10.04
N GLU A 415 43.79 -10.40 10.80
CA GLU A 415 44.39 -9.09 11.09
C GLU A 415 45.20 -8.56 9.88
N ASN A 416 44.51 -8.27 8.76
CA ASN A 416 45.01 -7.39 7.70
C ASN A 416 44.36 -6.01 7.85
N GLU A 417 45.16 -4.95 7.99
CA GLU A 417 44.69 -3.60 8.35
C GLU A 417 43.66 -3.01 7.35
N GLU A 418 43.75 -3.36 6.07
CA GLU A 418 42.82 -2.92 5.01
C GLU A 418 41.37 -3.42 5.21
N ALA A 419 41.16 -4.56 5.87
CA ALA A 419 39.81 -5.10 6.10
C ALA A 419 39.05 -4.31 7.19
N PHE A 420 39.77 -3.72 8.14
CA PHE A 420 39.19 -3.09 9.33
C PHE A 420 38.40 -1.81 9.01
N GLU A 421 38.84 -1.01 8.02
CA GLU A 421 38.06 0.13 7.53
C GLU A 421 36.85 -0.29 6.69
N ALA A 422 36.91 -1.42 5.97
CA ALA A 422 35.81 -1.90 5.14
C ALA A 422 34.58 -2.27 5.98
N ASP A 423 34.76 -3.03 7.06
CA ASP A 423 33.67 -3.42 7.96
C ASP A 423 33.13 -2.24 8.78
N ALA A 424 34.00 -1.32 9.21
CA ALA A 424 33.57 -0.08 9.84
C ALA A 424 32.68 0.77 8.91
N GLN A 425 33.01 0.84 7.61
CA GLN A 425 32.16 1.46 6.60
C GLN A 425 30.89 0.66 6.31
N LEU A 426 30.92 -0.67 6.40
CA LEU A 426 29.75 -1.54 6.20
C LEU A 426 28.69 -1.27 7.28
N LEU A 427 29.10 -1.20 8.55
CA LEU A 427 28.25 -0.82 9.69
C LEU A 427 27.62 0.58 9.49
N ALA A 428 28.39 1.56 9.02
CA ALA A 428 27.88 2.91 8.72
C ALA A 428 26.88 2.94 7.53
N ARG A 429 27.09 2.09 6.52
CA ARG A 429 26.19 1.96 5.35
C ARG A 429 24.87 1.27 5.71
N ALA A 430 24.90 0.28 6.60
CA ALA A 430 23.67 -0.35 7.11
C ALA A 430 22.78 0.68 7.84
N ALA A 431 23.37 1.43 8.78
CA ALA A 431 22.66 2.42 9.60
C ALA A 431 22.09 3.62 8.80
N SER A 432 22.79 4.09 7.77
CA SER A 432 22.38 5.30 7.02
C SER A 432 21.17 5.11 6.08
N SER A 433 20.84 3.85 5.74
CA SER A 433 19.81 3.48 4.75
C SER A 433 18.36 3.91 5.05
N ASN A 434 18.10 4.46 6.24
CA ASN A 434 16.77 4.86 6.72
C ASN A 434 16.54 6.39 6.75
N SER A 435 17.51 7.18 6.26
CA SER A 435 17.38 8.64 6.09
C SER A 435 17.18 9.04 4.63
N GLY A 436 16.43 10.11 4.38
CA GLY A 436 15.87 10.39 3.04
C GLY A 436 16.88 10.87 2.01
N VAL A 437 16.84 10.26 0.81
CA VAL A 437 17.62 10.67 -0.37
C VAL A 437 17.44 12.16 -0.65
N ARG A 438 18.47 12.95 -0.33
CA ARG A 438 18.74 14.24 -0.96
C ARG A 438 19.65 13.99 -2.15
N THR A 439 19.34 14.61 -3.28
CA THR A 439 20.18 14.55 -4.48
C THR A 439 21.43 15.39 -4.30
N ALA A 440 22.59 14.74 -4.16
CA ALA A 440 23.87 15.31 -4.53
C ALA A 440 24.26 14.73 -5.90
N SER A 441 24.71 15.59 -6.80
CA SER A 441 25.25 15.21 -8.10
C SER A 441 26.77 15.12 -8.00
N ASP A 442 27.34 13.98 -8.40
CA ASP A 442 28.74 13.94 -8.81
C ASP A 442 28.93 12.88 -9.89
N ASP A 443 29.65 13.22 -10.95
CA ASP A 443 29.93 12.34 -12.09
C ASP A 443 31.41 11.92 -12.04
N SER A 444 31.74 11.11 -11.04
CA SER A 444 32.98 10.34 -10.96
C SER A 444 32.71 8.97 -10.32
N ILE A 445 33.69 8.07 -10.32
CA ILE A 445 33.56 6.66 -9.85
C ILE A 445 32.56 5.84 -10.70
N LYS A 446 32.89 5.64 -11.99
CA LYS A 446 32.20 4.66 -12.88
C LYS A 446 33.10 3.53 -13.40
N ASP A 447 34.41 3.61 -13.24
CA ASP A 447 35.36 2.68 -13.88
C ASP A 447 35.96 1.61 -12.96
N THR A 448 35.80 1.74 -11.63
CA THR A 448 36.40 0.81 -10.65
C THR A 448 35.36 -0.10 -9.98
N ILE A 449 34.82 -1.05 -10.75
CA ILE A 449 34.52 -2.45 -10.38
C ILE A 449 33.94 -3.12 -11.64
N ARG A 450 34.83 -3.75 -12.42
CA ARG A 450 34.48 -4.70 -13.49
C ARG A 450 34.83 -6.12 -13.04
N LEU A 451 34.10 -6.64 -12.05
CA LEU A 451 34.15 -8.07 -11.77
C LEU A 451 33.31 -8.81 -12.82
N ARG A 452 33.93 -9.83 -13.42
CA ARG A 452 33.56 -10.36 -14.74
C ARG A 452 32.82 -11.69 -14.61
N VAL A 453 31.51 -11.62 -14.38
CA VAL A 453 30.61 -12.77 -14.61
C VAL A 453 30.02 -12.62 -16.02
N HIS A 454 30.54 -13.40 -16.97
CA HIS A 454 29.93 -13.57 -18.28
C HIS A 454 28.92 -14.70 -18.22
N GLU A 455 27.64 -14.41 -18.47
CA GLU A 455 26.72 -15.42 -18.96
C GLU A 455 25.70 -14.78 -19.92
N THR A 456 25.92 -14.99 -21.22
CA THR A 456 25.06 -14.51 -22.30
C THR A 456 24.89 -15.60 -23.35
N THR A 457 23.98 -16.54 -23.10
CA THR A 457 23.48 -17.49 -24.10
C THR A 457 21.95 -17.58 -23.97
N PRO A 458 21.18 -17.42 -25.06
CA PRO A 458 19.72 -17.42 -24.99
C PRO A 458 19.11 -18.82 -25.15
N LEU A 459 17.78 -18.89 -24.95
CA LEU A 459 16.86 -19.98 -25.31
C LEU A 459 16.99 -21.31 -24.55
N LEU A 460 16.00 -21.56 -23.69
CA LEU A 460 15.09 -22.69 -23.91
C LEU A 460 13.66 -22.33 -23.48
N ALA A 461 12.67 -22.65 -24.32
CA ALA A 461 11.26 -22.42 -24.03
C ALA A 461 10.65 -23.64 -23.32
N GLY A 462 10.86 -23.76 -22.02
CA GLY A 462 10.29 -24.82 -21.19
C GLY A 462 9.00 -24.39 -20.47
N HIS A 463 7.95 -25.21 -20.50
CA HIS A 463 6.77 -25.02 -19.65
C HIS A 463 7.08 -25.46 -18.21
N GLY A 464 7.24 -24.49 -17.30
CA GLY A 464 7.31 -24.72 -15.86
C GLY A 464 6.15 -24.03 -15.14
N ASN A 465 5.38 -24.75 -14.32
CA ASN A 465 4.26 -24.19 -13.55
C ASN A 465 4.78 -23.36 -12.37
N ALA A 466 4.78 -22.03 -12.51
CA ALA A 466 4.94 -21.09 -11.40
C ALA A 466 3.55 -20.66 -10.88
N ASP A 467 2.98 -21.39 -9.93
CA ASP A 467 1.64 -21.14 -9.39
C ASP A 467 1.58 -19.92 -8.45
N GLY A 468 1.43 -18.72 -9.04
CA GLY A 468 0.44 -17.71 -8.62
C GLY A 468 0.47 -17.09 -7.21
N SER A 469 1.41 -17.42 -6.32
CA SER A 469 1.35 -17.08 -4.90
C SER A 469 1.72 -15.63 -4.54
N GLU A 470 2.50 -14.93 -5.38
CA GLU A 470 3.17 -13.68 -4.98
C GLU A 470 2.27 -12.44 -4.76
N GLN A 471 1.04 -12.39 -5.30
CA GLN A 471 0.25 -11.15 -5.30
C GLN A 471 -0.61 -10.89 -4.05
N ASN A 472 -0.68 -11.83 -3.10
CA ASN A 472 -1.36 -11.60 -1.81
C ASN A 472 -0.41 -11.03 -0.72
N ALA A 473 0.91 -11.04 -0.93
CA ALA A 473 1.92 -10.72 0.08
C ALA A 473 2.03 -9.23 0.48
N ALA A 474 1.44 -8.30 -0.29
CA ALA A 474 1.39 -6.87 0.05
C ALA A 474 0.30 -6.53 1.09
N GLY A 475 -0.70 -7.41 1.22
CA GLY A 475 -1.78 -7.31 2.19
C GLY A 475 -1.29 -7.64 3.60
N GLN A 476 -1.44 -6.67 4.52
CA GLN A 476 -1.22 -6.81 5.96
C GLN A 476 0.26 -6.76 6.42
N ARG A 477 0.65 -5.63 7.01
CA ARG A 477 1.60 -5.47 8.13
C ARG A 477 1.23 -4.16 8.82
N ALA A 478 0.32 -4.22 9.78
CA ALA A 478 -0.47 -3.05 10.18
C ALA A 478 -0.82 -2.99 11.67
N GLY A 479 0.02 -2.33 12.47
CA GLY A 479 -0.40 -1.78 13.76
C GLY A 479 -1.44 -0.67 13.56
N CYS A 480 -2.26 -0.40 14.59
CA CYS A 480 -3.50 0.38 14.52
C CYS A 480 -3.40 1.70 13.70
N TRP A 481 -2.29 2.43 13.83
CA TRP A 481 -2.11 3.74 13.20
C TRP A 481 -1.51 3.72 11.78
N SER A 482 -1.11 2.55 11.28
CA SER A 482 -0.58 2.41 9.91
C SER A 482 -1.64 2.49 8.81
N PHE A 483 -2.92 2.27 9.16
CA PHE A 483 -4.07 2.57 8.30
C PHE A 483 -4.00 4.01 7.77
N PHE A 484 -3.58 4.95 8.62
CA PHE A 484 -3.46 6.36 8.28
C PHE A 484 -2.29 6.70 7.33
N ARG A 485 -1.50 5.72 6.87
CA ARG A 485 -0.40 5.90 5.91
C ARG A 485 -0.47 5.00 4.68
N ARG A 486 -1.33 3.98 4.67
CA ARG A 486 -1.55 3.10 3.52
C ARG A 486 -2.77 3.57 2.73
N PRO A 487 -2.71 3.66 1.39
CA PRO A 487 -3.90 3.91 0.59
C PRO A 487 -4.87 2.72 0.70
N HIS A 488 -6.15 3.03 0.87
CA HIS A 488 -7.22 2.05 1.02
C HIS A 488 -8.55 2.70 0.60
N VAL A 489 -9.43 1.97 -0.10
CA VAL A 489 -10.74 2.50 -0.55
C VAL A 489 -11.57 3.17 0.56
N PHE A 490 -11.53 2.69 1.82
CA PHE A 490 -12.27 3.29 2.94
C PHE A 490 -11.82 4.71 3.30
N TRP A 491 -10.61 5.13 2.91
CA TRP A 491 -10.20 6.53 3.08
C TRP A 491 -11.08 7.50 2.30
N LEU A 492 -11.55 7.13 1.11
CA LEU A 492 -12.44 7.99 0.32
C LEU A 492 -13.82 8.17 0.95
N PHE A 493 -14.25 7.22 1.79
CA PHE A 493 -15.63 7.12 2.28
C PHE A 493 -16.12 8.35 3.06
N PRO A 494 -15.48 8.80 4.17
CA PRO A 494 -15.94 9.96 4.92
C PRO A 494 -15.85 11.26 4.12
N PHE A 495 -14.88 11.37 3.19
CA PHE A 495 -14.66 12.59 2.42
C PHE A 495 -15.64 12.70 1.24
N LEU A 496 -15.91 11.62 0.50
CA LEU A 496 -16.95 11.62 -0.52
C LEU A 496 -18.35 11.80 0.09
N LEU A 497 -18.60 11.25 1.28
CA LEU A 497 -19.80 11.57 2.06
C LEU A 497 -19.89 13.08 2.33
N LEU A 498 -18.81 13.71 2.81
CA LEU A 498 -18.76 15.15 3.08
C LEU A 498 -19.05 16.01 1.84
N TYR A 499 -18.43 15.69 0.70
CA TYR A 499 -18.72 16.35 -0.58
C TYR A 499 -20.18 16.20 -0.97
N MET A 500 -20.72 14.97 -0.92
CA MET A 500 -22.10 14.69 -1.32
C MET A 500 -23.13 15.26 -0.35
N LEU A 501 -22.79 15.47 0.92
CA LEU A 501 -23.65 16.15 1.90
C LEU A 501 -23.84 17.63 1.53
N GLY A 502 -22.75 18.32 1.16
CA GLY A 502 -22.80 19.69 0.66
C GLY A 502 -23.54 19.81 -0.66
N PHE A 503 -23.18 18.98 -1.64
CA PHE A 503 -23.82 18.96 -2.96
C PHE A 503 -25.33 18.69 -2.84
N ALA A 504 -25.75 17.62 -2.15
CA ALA A 504 -27.15 17.21 -2.10
C ALA A 504 -28.02 18.17 -1.28
N GLY A 505 -27.51 18.72 -0.18
CA GLY A 505 -28.22 19.74 0.60
C GLY A 505 -28.46 21.03 -0.18
N VAL A 506 -27.57 21.37 -1.12
CA VAL A 506 -27.71 22.56 -1.98
C VAL A 506 -28.61 22.32 -3.19
N VAL A 507 -28.67 21.12 -3.77
CA VAL A 507 -29.39 20.87 -5.04
C VAL A 507 -30.85 21.34 -5.04
N VAL A 508 -31.66 21.00 -4.02
CA VAL A 508 -33.09 21.36 -4.01
C VAL A 508 -33.29 22.89 -3.82
N PRO A 509 -32.68 23.55 -2.80
CA PRO A 509 -32.74 25.01 -2.69
C PRO A 509 -32.17 25.76 -3.90
N LYS A 510 -31.18 25.20 -4.61
CA LYS A 510 -30.59 25.82 -5.81
C LYS A 510 -31.54 25.81 -7.01
N ILE A 511 -32.34 24.74 -7.17
CA ILE A 511 -33.40 24.69 -8.18
C ILE A 511 -34.48 25.73 -7.85
N ASN A 512 -34.94 25.79 -6.60
CA ASN A 512 -35.96 26.75 -6.17
C ASN A 512 -35.47 28.21 -6.23
N LEU A 513 -34.21 28.50 -5.89
CA LEU A 513 -33.62 29.83 -6.08
C LEU A 513 -33.62 30.24 -7.56
N ILE A 514 -33.28 29.32 -8.48
CA ILE A 514 -33.34 29.58 -9.92
C ILE A 514 -34.78 29.83 -10.36
N LEU A 515 -35.76 29.07 -9.86
CA LEU A 515 -37.18 29.30 -10.12
C LEU A 515 -37.64 30.70 -9.67
N SER A 516 -37.40 31.08 -8.41
CA SER A 516 -37.78 32.40 -7.90
C SER A 516 -37.14 33.53 -8.72
N LEU A 517 -35.86 33.42 -9.06
CA LEU A 517 -35.16 34.44 -9.85
C LEU A 517 -35.69 34.54 -11.29
N VAL A 518 -35.87 33.41 -12.00
CA VAL A 518 -36.46 33.39 -13.35
C VAL A 518 -37.90 33.91 -13.35
N CYS A 519 -38.69 33.55 -12.33
CA CYS A 519 -40.06 34.01 -12.15
C CYS A 519 -40.14 35.53 -11.92
N ARG A 520 -39.30 36.07 -11.02
CA ARG A 520 -39.20 37.53 -10.77
C ARG A 520 -38.85 38.29 -12.04
N ASP A 521 -37.83 37.84 -12.77
CA ASP A 521 -37.37 38.48 -14.00
C ASP A 521 -38.43 38.37 -15.13
N TYR A 522 -39.17 37.26 -15.23
CA TYR A 522 -40.29 37.07 -16.16
C TYR A 522 -41.48 37.99 -15.84
N LEU A 523 -41.93 38.03 -14.59
CA LEU A 523 -43.09 38.84 -14.18
C LEU A 523 -42.80 40.35 -14.29
N SER A 524 -41.59 40.77 -13.92
CA SER A 524 -41.11 42.15 -14.14
C SER A 524 -41.08 42.53 -15.63
N LYS A 525 -40.58 41.63 -16.49
CA LYS A 525 -40.60 41.83 -17.94
C LYS A 525 -42.03 41.88 -18.51
N ARG A 526 -42.96 41.10 -17.96
CA ARG A 526 -44.37 41.11 -18.40
C ARG A 526 -45.09 42.41 -17.99
N ALA A 527 -44.90 42.89 -16.76
CA ALA A 527 -45.49 44.15 -16.29
C ALA A 527 -44.93 45.39 -17.01
N SER A 528 -43.69 45.35 -17.49
CA SER A 528 -43.14 46.41 -18.36
C SER A 528 -43.60 46.33 -19.83
N GLN A 529 -44.34 45.28 -20.21
CA GLN A 529 -44.94 45.11 -21.54
C GLN A 529 -46.46 45.31 -21.55
N ASP A 530 -47.15 44.95 -20.46
CA ASP A 530 -48.59 45.16 -20.25
C ASP A 530 -48.83 46.01 -18.98
N PRO A 531 -49.14 47.31 -19.13
CA PRO A 531 -49.40 48.21 -18.00
C PRO A 531 -50.58 47.82 -17.10
N ASN A 532 -51.47 46.91 -17.56
CA ASN A 532 -52.58 46.40 -16.75
C ASN A 532 -52.20 45.14 -15.95
N PHE A 533 -51.03 44.54 -16.22
CA PHE A 533 -50.59 43.30 -15.56
C PHE A 533 -49.95 43.58 -14.20
N THR A 534 -50.69 43.31 -13.13
CA THR A 534 -50.17 43.31 -11.76
C THR A 534 -49.90 41.88 -11.28
N TYR A 535 -48.92 41.72 -10.38
CA TYR A 535 -48.49 40.42 -9.84
C TYR A 535 -48.03 40.55 -8.38
N LEU A 536 -48.09 39.45 -7.63
CA LEU A 536 -47.58 39.39 -6.26
C LEU A 536 -46.05 39.31 -6.26
N PRO A 537 -45.35 40.08 -5.38
CA PRO A 537 -43.89 40.07 -5.32
C PRO A 537 -43.36 38.66 -5.05
N VAL A 538 -42.25 38.31 -5.72
CA VAL A 538 -41.64 36.98 -5.60
C VAL A 538 -40.68 36.98 -4.41
N ILE A 539 -40.99 36.22 -3.36
CA ILE A 539 -40.22 36.16 -2.11
C ILE A 539 -39.29 34.95 -2.14
N ILE A 540 -37.98 35.18 -2.14
CA ILE A 540 -36.97 34.13 -2.31
C ILE A 540 -36.88 33.25 -1.06
N GLY A 541 -37.26 31.98 -1.19
CA GLY A 541 -37.24 30.98 -0.12
C GLY A 541 -38.62 30.57 0.40
N GLU A 542 -39.67 31.33 0.08
CA GLU A 542 -41.07 31.05 0.42
C GLU A 542 -41.83 30.39 -0.74
N ASP A 543 -43.07 29.97 -0.50
CA ASP A 543 -43.94 29.39 -1.52
C ASP A 543 -44.50 30.47 -2.45
N ASN A 544 -44.19 30.39 -3.74
CA ASN A 544 -44.58 31.38 -4.75
C ASN A 544 -45.52 30.75 -5.80
N PRO A 545 -46.83 30.61 -5.51
CA PRO A 545 -47.79 29.97 -6.43
C PRO A 545 -47.91 30.70 -7.78
N GLN A 546 -47.63 32.00 -7.83
CA GLN A 546 -47.58 32.78 -9.07
C GLN A 546 -46.48 32.34 -10.06
N CYS A 547 -45.52 31.52 -9.60
CA CYS A 547 -44.44 30.96 -10.42
C CYS A 547 -44.78 29.59 -11.02
N GLN A 548 -45.91 28.96 -10.66
CA GLN A 548 -46.32 27.63 -11.12
C GLN A 548 -46.98 27.65 -12.53
N VAL A 549 -46.51 28.52 -13.43
CA VAL A 549 -47.00 28.65 -14.81
C VAL A 549 -46.09 27.95 -15.82
N PRO A 550 -46.62 27.31 -16.89
CA PRO A 550 -45.82 26.52 -17.83
C PRO A 550 -44.67 27.29 -18.50
N GLU A 551 -44.83 28.60 -18.73
CA GLU A 551 -43.82 29.46 -19.35
C GLU A 551 -42.60 29.62 -18.44
N VAL A 552 -42.81 29.85 -17.15
CA VAL A 552 -41.74 29.96 -16.14
C VAL A 552 -41.03 28.62 -15.97
N GLN A 553 -41.79 27.53 -15.88
CA GLN A 553 -41.22 26.18 -15.80
C GLN A 553 -40.37 25.81 -17.04
N SER A 554 -40.80 26.22 -18.25
CA SER A 554 -40.01 26.09 -19.47
C SER A 554 -38.73 26.95 -19.43
N LEU A 555 -38.80 28.20 -18.95
CA LEU A 555 -37.63 29.08 -18.83
C LEU A 555 -36.62 28.54 -17.80
N VAL A 556 -37.08 27.97 -16.69
CA VAL A 556 -36.22 27.30 -15.69
C VAL A 556 -35.54 26.08 -16.30
N ALA A 557 -36.27 25.22 -17.03
CA ALA A 557 -35.68 24.08 -17.74
C ALA A 557 -34.62 24.51 -18.78
N GLN A 558 -34.84 25.64 -19.47
CA GLN A 558 -33.84 26.22 -20.38
C GLN A 558 -32.62 26.77 -19.64
N PHE A 559 -32.78 27.39 -18.47
CA PHE A 559 -31.64 27.87 -17.68
C PHE A 559 -30.81 26.70 -17.10
N GLN A 560 -31.47 25.64 -16.61
CA GLN A 560 -30.82 24.40 -16.19
C GLN A 560 -30.11 23.69 -17.36
N LEU A 561 -30.68 23.73 -18.56
CA LEU A 561 -30.04 23.25 -19.79
C LEU A 561 -28.72 24.00 -20.05
N TYR A 562 -28.67 25.32 -19.93
CA TYR A 562 -27.43 26.09 -20.11
C TYR A 562 -26.37 25.77 -19.03
N LEU A 563 -26.77 25.66 -17.75
CA LEU A 563 -25.87 25.24 -16.66
C LEU A 563 -25.24 23.86 -16.94
N ASN A 564 -26.08 22.88 -17.32
CA ASN A 564 -25.64 21.51 -17.62
C ASN A 564 -24.77 21.45 -18.89
N LEU A 565 -25.08 22.22 -19.95
CA LEU A 565 -24.25 22.32 -21.16
C LEU A 565 -22.86 22.86 -20.86
N ILE A 566 -22.76 24.00 -20.14
CA ILE A 566 -21.48 24.64 -19.83
C ILE A 566 -20.61 23.69 -18.98
N ALA A 567 -21.11 23.25 -17.82
CA ALA A 567 -20.35 22.38 -16.93
C ALA A 567 -20.02 21.02 -17.57
N GLY A 568 -20.97 20.44 -18.30
CA GLY A 568 -20.83 19.13 -18.93
C GLY A 568 -19.84 19.10 -20.10
N ILE A 569 -19.90 20.07 -21.03
CA ILE A 569 -19.00 20.11 -22.19
C ILE A 569 -17.55 20.31 -21.72
N LEU A 570 -17.34 21.23 -20.78
CA LEU A 570 -16.01 21.46 -20.20
C LEU A 570 -15.52 20.22 -19.44
N SER A 571 -16.38 19.58 -18.65
CA SER A 571 -16.08 18.30 -18.00
C SER A 571 -15.65 17.22 -19.00
N ALA A 572 -16.36 17.07 -20.13
CA ALA A 572 -16.01 16.08 -21.16
C ALA A 572 -14.65 16.37 -21.84
N LEU A 573 -14.27 17.65 -21.98
CA LEU A 573 -12.98 18.05 -22.53
C LEU A 573 -11.82 17.93 -21.53
N VAL A 574 -12.11 18.12 -20.24
CA VAL A 574 -11.11 18.18 -19.15
C VAL A 574 -10.89 16.82 -18.48
N SER A 575 -11.94 16.07 -18.18
CA SER A 575 -11.89 14.82 -17.40
C SER A 575 -10.88 13.78 -17.93
N PRO A 576 -10.81 13.48 -19.24
CA PRO A 576 -9.84 12.50 -19.77
C PRO A 576 -8.40 12.98 -19.62
N ARG A 577 -8.17 14.30 -19.68
CA ARG A 577 -6.85 14.91 -19.47
C ARG A 577 -6.46 14.83 -18.00
N LEU A 578 -7.36 15.16 -17.07
CA LEU A 578 -7.10 15.03 -15.63
C LEU A 578 -6.85 13.57 -15.21
N GLY A 579 -7.55 12.61 -15.83
CA GLY A 579 -7.24 11.17 -15.73
C GLY A 579 -5.77 10.87 -16.07
N HIS A 580 -5.33 11.19 -17.29
CA HIS A 580 -3.94 10.98 -17.73
C HIS A 580 -2.88 11.88 -17.07
N VAL A 581 -3.28 12.93 -16.36
CA VAL A 581 -2.40 13.68 -15.46
C VAL A 581 -2.29 12.96 -14.11
N SER A 582 -3.40 12.41 -13.59
CA SER A 582 -3.39 11.67 -12.32
C SER A 582 -2.49 10.43 -12.35
N ASP A 583 -2.43 9.71 -13.48
CA ASP A 583 -1.52 8.58 -13.71
C ASP A 583 -0.03 8.95 -13.44
N ARG A 584 0.34 10.23 -13.60
CA ARG A 584 1.72 10.73 -13.52
C ARG A 584 2.01 11.49 -12.23
N TYR A 585 1.03 12.19 -11.64
CA TYR A 585 1.24 13.11 -10.51
C TYR A 585 0.52 12.72 -9.22
N GLY A 586 -0.31 11.67 -9.28
CA GLY A 586 -1.14 11.14 -8.18
C GLY A 586 -2.64 11.35 -8.41
N ARG A 587 -3.48 10.46 -7.86
CA ARG A 587 -4.94 10.58 -7.85
C ARG A 587 -5.42 11.71 -6.95
N THR A 588 -4.91 11.83 -5.71
CA THR A 588 -5.55 12.65 -4.67
C THR A 588 -5.47 14.14 -4.99
N LYS A 589 -4.32 14.61 -5.47
CA LYS A 589 -4.12 16.01 -5.92
C LYS A 589 -5.07 16.42 -7.04
N LEU A 590 -5.43 15.48 -7.93
CA LEU A 590 -6.30 15.74 -9.06
C LEU A 590 -7.78 15.73 -8.62
N ILE A 591 -8.15 14.93 -7.60
CA ILE A 591 -9.45 15.05 -6.91
C ILE A 591 -9.56 16.42 -6.22
N ALA A 592 -8.52 16.85 -5.50
CA ALA A 592 -8.49 18.17 -4.85
C ALA A 592 -8.64 19.31 -5.88
N LEU A 593 -7.87 19.28 -6.97
CA LEU A 593 -7.99 20.24 -8.08
C LEU A 593 -9.39 20.27 -8.67
N SER A 594 -10.04 19.12 -8.86
CA SER A 594 -11.43 19.06 -9.34
C SER A 594 -12.42 19.67 -8.34
N SER A 595 -12.24 19.42 -7.04
CA SER A 595 -13.12 19.99 -6.00
C SER A 595 -13.00 21.51 -5.85
N LEU A 596 -11.87 22.12 -6.23
CA LEU A 596 -11.71 23.57 -6.23
C LEU A 596 -12.71 24.26 -7.19
N GLY A 597 -13.02 23.65 -8.34
CA GLY A 597 -14.04 24.14 -9.26
C GLY A 597 -15.43 24.24 -8.60
N ALA A 598 -15.81 23.20 -7.84
CA ALA A 598 -17.06 23.18 -7.09
C ALA A 598 -17.09 24.19 -5.92
N VAL A 599 -15.97 24.40 -5.21
CA VAL A 599 -15.85 25.44 -4.16
C VAL A 599 -16.04 26.84 -4.76
N LEU A 600 -15.43 27.14 -5.91
CA LEU A 600 -15.60 28.41 -6.61
C LEU A 600 -17.04 28.57 -7.14
N GLY A 601 -17.64 27.52 -7.71
CA GLY A 601 -19.02 27.52 -8.19
C GLY A 601 -20.06 27.75 -7.09
N GLU A 602 -19.89 27.14 -5.91
CA GLU A 602 -20.77 27.42 -4.77
C GLU A 602 -20.47 28.77 -4.10
N THR A 603 -19.24 29.30 -4.17
CA THR A 603 -18.94 30.67 -3.73
C THR A 603 -19.76 31.69 -4.52
N LEU A 604 -19.83 31.55 -5.85
CA LEU A 604 -20.69 32.40 -6.69
C LEU A 604 -22.18 32.18 -6.42
N THR A 605 -22.59 30.97 -6.04
CA THR A 605 -23.99 30.65 -5.69
C THR A 605 -24.39 31.31 -4.36
N VAL A 606 -23.52 31.28 -3.35
CA VAL A 606 -23.70 32.01 -2.08
C VAL A 606 -23.80 33.51 -2.32
N LEU A 607 -23.00 34.10 -3.23
CA LEU A 607 -23.08 35.52 -3.55
C LEU A 607 -24.42 35.91 -4.18
N VAL A 608 -24.92 35.13 -5.15
CA VAL A 608 -26.25 35.35 -5.76
C VAL A 608 -27.37 35.21 -4.72
N ALA A 609 -27.31 34.17 -3.87
CA ALA A 609 -28.30 33.94 -2.82
C ALA A 609 -28.29 35.03 -1.73
N ALA A 610 -27.12 35.57 -1.39
CA ALA A 610 -26.97 36.60 -0.35
C ALA A 610 -27.39 38.01 -0.82
N ARG A 611 -27.29 38.31 -2.12
CA ARG A 611 -27.66 39.62 -2.69
C ARG A 611 -28.32 39.50 -4.07
N PRO A 612 -29.54 38.93 -4.16
CA PRO A 612 -30.25 38.67 -5.42
C PRO A 612 -30.69 39.94 -6.19
N GLU A 613 -30.56 41.12 -5.59
CA GLU A 613 -30.76 42.43 -6.23
C GLU A 613 -29.47 43.04 -6.79
N GLN A 614 -28.28 42.57 -6.36
CA GLN A 614 -26.98 43.08 -6.85
C GLN A 614 -26.35 42.19 -7.92
N PHE A 615 -26.68 40.90 -7.93
CA PHE A 615 -26.09 39.93 -8.85
C PHE A 615 -27.16 39.28 -9.75
N SER A 616 -26.96 39.39 -11.07
CA SER A 616 -27.80 38.69 -12.06
C SER A 616 -27.67 37.17 -11.92
N ILE A 617 -28.78 36.46 -12.13
CA ILE A 617 -28.83 34.98 -12.17
C ILE A 617 -27.77 34.37 -13.10
N ASN A 618 -27.37 35.09 -14.17
CA ASN A 618 -26.33 34.68 -15.11
C ASN A 618 -24.95 34.44 -14.46
N LEU A 619 -24.69 34.97 -13.26
CA LEU A 619 -23.47 34.66 -12.50
C LEU A 619 -23.38 33.16 -12.12
N LEU A 620 -24.51 32.45 -12.03
CA LEU A 620 -24.55 30.99 -11.85
C LEU A 620 -23.97 30.24 -13.06
N LEU A 621 -24.07 30.80 -14.28
CA LEU A 621 -23.43 30.24 -15.49
C LEU A 621 -21.89 30.32 -15.40
N VAL A 622 -21.37 31.36 -14.74
CA VAL A 622 -19.93 31.46 -14.41
C VAL A 622 -19.54 30.44 -13.34
N GLY A 623 -20.44 30.14 -12.40
CA GLY A 623 -20.26 29.02 -11.46
C GLY A 623 -20.15 27.67 -12.19
N ALA A 624 -21.01 27.41 -13.17
CA ALA A 624 -20.95 26.21 -14.02
C ALA A 624 -19.69 26.15 -14.90
N LEU A 625 -19.20 27.30 -15.39
CA LEU A 625 -17.93 27.41 -16.10
C LEU A 625 -16.75 26.95 -15.21
N LEU A 626 -16.71 27.38 -13.95
CA LEU A 626 -15.62 27.07 -13.01
C LEU A 626 -15.65 25.60 -12.54
N ASP A 627 -16.83 25.05 -12.24
CA ASP A 627 -16.98 23.61 -11.97
C ASP A 627 -16.61 22.75 -13.18
N GLY A 628 -17.04 23.16 -14.38
CA GLY A 628 -16.69 22.53 -15.65
C GLY A 628 -15.19 22.51 -15.94
N ILE A 629 -14.48 23.62 -15.67
CA ILE A 629 -13.02 23.72 -15.79
C ILE A 629 -12.29 22.84 -14.75
N GLY A 630 -12.87 22.65 -13.56
CA GLY A 630 -12.41 21.63 -12.59
C GLY A 630 -12.65 20.18 -13.06
N GLY A 631 -13.41 19.97 -14.13
CA GLY A 631 -13.82 18.65 -14.61
C GLY A 631 -15.10 18.13 -13.94
N SER A 632 -15.73 18.90 -13.04
CA SER A 632 -16.97 18.58 -12.32
C SER A 632 -16.94 17.28 -11.49
N PHE A 633 -18.06 16.98 -10.82
CA PHE A 633 -18.28 15.77 -10.01
C PHE A 633 -17.94 14.45 -10.74
N THR A 634 -18.17 14.39 -12.05
CA THR A 634 -17.77 13.26 -12.92
C THR A 634 -16.29 12.94 -12.85
N THR A 635 -15.41 13.95 -12.79
CA THR A 635 -13.96 13.72 -12.65
C THR A 635 -13.58 13.28 -11.24
N ILE A 636 -14.20 13.87 -10.21
CA ILE A 636 -14.07 13.41 -8.82
C ILE A 636 -14.43 11.92 -8.73
N MET A 637 -15.52 11.49 -9.38
CA MET A 637 -15.96 10.10 -9.38
C MET A 637 -15.07 9.16 -10.19
N ALA A 638 -14.61 9.58 -11.38
CA ALA A 638 -13.68 8.80 -12.19
C ALA A 638 -12.32 8.58 -11.48
N LEU A 639 -11.82 9.60 -10.77
CA LEU A 639 -10.59 9.49 -9.98
C LEU A 639 -10.79 8.69 -8.69
N ALA A 640 -11.94 8.84 -8.01
CA ALA A 640 -12.28 8.06 -6.82
C ALA A 640 -12.46 6.56 -7.13
N THR A 641 -13.14 6.22 -8.22
CA THR A 641 -13.27 4.82 -8.67
C THR A 641 -11.94 4.24 -9.16
N SER A 642 -11.08 5.06 -9.79
CA SER A 642 -9.70 4.66 -10.13
C SER A 642 -8.88 4.37 -8.86
N TYR A 643 -8.85 5.29 -7.88
CA TYR A 643 -8.20 5.07 -6.59
C TYR A 643 -8.74 3.83 -5.86
N ALA A 644 -10.06 3.63 -5.85
CA ALA A 644 -10.68 2.44 -5.28
C ALA A 644 -10.24 1.15 -5.99
N SER A 645 -10.05 1.18 -7.32
CA SER A 645 -9.51 0.07 -8.10
C SER A 645 -8.01 -0.15 -7.89
N ASP A 646 -7.22 0.93 -7.75
CA ASP A 646 -5.79 0.88 -7.40
C ASP A 646 -5.60 0.20 -6.03
N CYS A 647 -6.53 0.41 -5.08
CA CYS A 647 -6.50 -0.16 -3.73
C CYS A 647 -7.20 -1.53 -3.57
N THR A 648 -7.83 -2.11 -4.59
CA THR A 648 -8.72 -3.29 -4.41
C THR A 648 -8.51 -4.37 -5.46
N ALA A 649 -8.28 -5.61 -5.00
CA ALA A 649 -8.19 -6.82 -5.82
C ALA A 649 -9.51 -7.10 -6.59
N PRO A 650 -9.47 -7.62 -7.84
CA PRO A 650 -10.63 -7.69 -8.74
C PRO A 650 -11.91 -8.28 -8.14
N GLU A 651 -11.80 -9.42 -7.46
CA GLU A 651 -12.93 -10.12 -6.80
C GLU A 651 -13.68 -9.22 -5.80
N LYS A 652 -12.96 -8.35 -5.10
CA LYS A 652 -13.48 -7.49 -4.04
C LYS A 652 -13.96 -6.12 -4.57
N ARG A 653 -13.68 -5.79 -5.84
CA ARG A 653 -14.05 -4.50 -6.45
C ARG A 653 -15.55 -4.26 -6.47
N SER A 654 -16.38 -5.28 -6.74
CA SER A 654 -17.85 -5.12 -6.72
C SER A 654 -18.34 -4.55 -5.38
N VAL A 655 -17.90 -5.13 -4.26
CA VAL A 655 -18.32 -4.69 -2.92
C VAL A 655 -17.68 -3.34 -2.56
N ALA A 656 -16.40 -3.13 -2.88
CA ALA A 656 -15.72 -1.86 -2.64
C ALA A 656 -16.34 -0.68 -3.41
N PHE A 657 -16.67 -0.88 -4.70
CA PHE A 657 -17.42 0.10 -5.49
C PHE A 657 -18.85 0.28 -4.97
N GLY A 658 -19.48 -0.78 -4.45
CA GLY A 658 -20.78 -0.72 -3.78
C GLY A 658 -20.76 0.20 -2.56
N TYR A 659 -19.80 0.03 -1.65
CA TYR A 659 -19.59 0.93 -0.51
C TYR A 659 -19.25 2.36 -0.96
N LEU A 660 -18.44 2.52 -2.02
CA LEU A 660 -18.10 3.83 -2.56
C LEU A 660 -19.35 4.60 -3.03
N HIS A 661 -20.27 3.95 -3.76
CA HIS A 661 -21.54 4.54 -4.18
C HIS A 661 -22.50 4.71 -3.00
N GLY A 662 -22.48 3.79 -2.03
CA GLY A 662 -23.23 3.89 -0.78
C GLY A 662 -22.88 5.15 0.02
N ALA A 663 -21.61 5.55 0.04
CA ALA A 663 -21.17 6.83 0.65
C ALA A 663 -21.92 8.03 0.06
N LEU A 664 -22.07 8.03 -1.28
CA LEU A 664 -22.73 9.10 -2.02
C LEU A 664 -24.21 9.15 -1.71
N PHE A 665 -24.87 7.98 -1.63
CA PHE A 665 -26.29 7.90 -1.29
C PHE A 665 -26.58 8.18 0.19
N ILE A 666 -25.62 8.00 1.11
CA ILE A 666 -25.74 8.54 2.48
C ILE A 666 -25.70 10.08 2.44
N GLY A 667 -24.79 10.67 1.66
CA GLY A 667 -24.77 12.13 1.44
C GLY A 667 -26.07 12.64 0.81
N LEU A 668 -26.61 11.91 -0.17
CA LEU A 668 -27.89 12.18 -0.83
C LEU A 668 -29.11 11.95 0.05
N ALA A 669 -29.01 11.10 1.08
CA ALA A 669 -30.08 10.84 2.06
C ALA A 669 -30.08 11.86 3.21
N CYS A 670 -28.90 12.25 3.70
CA CYS A 670 -28.76 13.16 4.83
C CYS A 670 -28.75 14.64 4.42
N GLY A 671 -28.18 14.98 3.25
CA GLY A 671 -28.02 16.37 2.80
C GLY A 671 -29.34 17.13 2.65
N PRO A 672 -30.30 16.64 1.85
CA PRO A 672 -31.60 17.30 1.69
C PRO A 672 -32.41 17.30 2.99
N LEU A 673 -32.35 16.23 3.78
CA LEU A 673 -33.02 16.16 5.09
C LEU A 673 -32.49 17.23 6.07
N ILE A 674 -31.16 17.41 6.14
CA ILE A 674 -30.54 18.48 6.93
C ILE A 674 -30.93 19.86 6.38
N ALA A 675 -30.91 20.05 5.05
CA ALA A 675 -31.33 21.31 4.42
C ALA A 675 -32.78 21.68 4.77
N ALA A 676 -33.71 20.73 4.72
CA ALA A 676 -35.10 20.94 5.12
C ALA A 676 -35.27 21.23 6.63
N ILE A 677 -34.49 20.58 7.49
CA ILE A 677 -34.48 20.83 8.94
C ILE A 677 -33.90 22.22 9.26
N VAL A 678 -32.87 22.66 8.54
CA VAL A 678 -32.31 24.02 8.64
C VAL A 678 -33.37 25.03 8.20
N LEU A 679 -33.91 24.88 6.98
CA LEU A 679 -34.92 25.79 6.42
C LEU A 679 -36.11 25.99 7.36
N LYS A 680 -36.66 24.89 7.89
CA LYS A 680 -37.79 24.91 8.83
C LYS A 680 -37.48 25.57 10.19
N LYS A 681 -36.20 25.74 10.53
CA LYS A 681 -35.75 26.42 11.77
C LYS A 681 -35.31 27.86 11.55
N THR A 682 -34.74 28.19 10.39
CA THR A 682 -34.15 29.52 10.12
C THR A 682 -35.03 30.40 9.24
N GLY A 683 -35.93 29.84 8.44
CA GLY A 683 -36.64 30.54 7.35
C GLY A 683 -35.73 30.89 6.16
N GLU A 684 -34.51 31.35 6.42
CA GLU A 684 -33.57 31.75 5.38
C GLU A 684 -32.85 30.56 4.71
N ILE A 685 -32.87 30.53 3.36
CA ILE A 685 -32.14 29.55 2.55
C ILE A 685 -30.61 29.77 2.55
N ILE A 686 -30.12 30.95 2.92
CA ILE A 686 -28.69 31.32 2.79
C ILE A 686 -27.78 30.43 3.63
N HIS A 687 -28.24 30.00 4.82
CA HIS A 687 -27.49 29.10 5.68
C HIS A 687 -27.19 27.74 5.03
N ILE A 688 -28.06 27.28 4.12
CA ILE A 688 -27.89 26.00 3.42
C ILE A 688 -26.78 26.11 2.39
N PHE A 689 -26.75 27.19 1.60
CA PHE A 689 -25.67 27.46 0.65
C PHE A 689 -24.33 27.67 1.37
N ALA A 690 -24.32 28.40 2.50
CA ALA A 690 -23.14 28.59 3.33
C ALA A 690 -22.60 27.27 3.90
N ALA A 691 -23.48 26.39 4.40
CA ALA A 691 -23.10 25.05 4.87
C ALA A 691 -22.56 24.16 3.73
N GLY A 692 -23.18 24.21 2.54
CA GLY A 692 -22.71 23.50 1.36
C GLY A 692 -21.30 23.93 0.92
N LEU A 693 -21.06 25.25 0.89
CA LEU A 693 -19.72 25.81 0.63
C LEU A 693 -18.70 25.35 1.69
N ALA A 694 -19.07 25.37 2.98
CA ALA A 694 -18.20 24.91 4.06
C ALA A 694 -17.84 23.41 3.92
N PHE A 695 -18.80 22.55 3.56
CA PHE A 695 -18.55 21.13 3.32
C PHE A 695 -17.64 20.89 2.10
N HIS A 696 -17.86 21.60 0.98
CA HIS A 696 -16.97 21.51 -0.19
C HIS A 696 -15.55 22.03 0.10
N ALA A 697 -15.41 23.13 0.84
CA ALA A 697 -14.10 23.66 1.24
C ALA A 697 -13.37 22.70 2.19
N LEU A 698 -14.06 22.14 3.18
CA LEU A 698 -13.49 21.14 4.09
C LEU A 698 -13.09 19.86 3.33
N PHE A 699 -13.89 19.41 2.34
CA PHE A 699 -13.51 18.31 1.45
C PHE A 699 -12.22 18.60 0.69
N PHE A 700 -12.09 19.77 0.07
CA PHE A 700 -10.87 20.18 -0.65
C PHE A 700 -9.61 20.07 0.25
N PHE A 701 -9.65 20.65 1.45
CA PHE A 701 -8.51 20.58 2.38
C PHE A 701 -8.24 19.16 2.88
N MET A 702 -9.27 18.36 3.18
CA MET A 702 -9.10 16.98 3.63
C MET A 702 -8.52 16.06 2.55
N VAL A 703 -8.96 16.20 1.29
CA VAL A 703 -8.37 15.47 0.16
C VAL A 703 -6.90 15.86 -0.05
N MET A 704 -6.58 17.15 0.10
CA MET A 704 -5.22 17.68 -0.11
C MET A 704 -4.23 17.29 1.01
N LEU A 705 -4.69 17.18 2.25
CA LEU A 705 -3.83 17.05 3.43
C LEU A 705 -3.88 15.68 4.12
N VAL A 706 -4.97 14.91 3.99
CA VAL A 706 -5.24 13.72 4.81
C VAL A 706 -5.27 12.42 4.01
N ILE A 707 -5.76 12.41 2.76
CA ILE A 707 -5.86 11.17 1.97
C ILE A 707 -4.47 10.77 1.43
N PRO A 708 -3.93 9.58 1.80
CA PRO A 708 -2.68 9.08 1.23
C PRO A 708 -2.86 8.71 -0.25
N GLU A 709 -1.83 8.97 -1.06
CA GLU A 709 -1.84 8.68 -2.51
C GLU A 709 -1.88 7.17 -2.82
N SER A 710 -2.66 6.74 -3.82
CA SER A 710 -2.77 5.33 -4.22
C SER A 710 -1.63 4.85 -5.12
N LEU A 711 -1.12 5.71 -6.01
CA LEU A 711 -0.08 5.35 -6.95
C LEU A 711 1.32 5.45 -6.33
N SER A 712 2.11 4.38 -6.41
CA SER A 712 3.49 4.36 -5.90
C SER A 712 4.38 5.37 -6.64
N LYS A 713 5.50 5.78 -6.01
CA LYS A 713 6.46 6.69 -6.67
C LYS A 713 7.03 6.09 -7.95
N GLU A 714 7.32 4.79 -7.95
CA GLU A 714 7.80 4.04 -9.12
C GLU A 714 6.75 4.02 -10.24
N GLN A 715 5.48 3.74 -9.93
CA GLN A 715 4.39 3.77 -10.91
C GLN A 715 4.25 5.17 -11.55
N GLN A 716 4.32 6.23 -10.74
CA GLN A 716 4.32 7.61 -11.22
C GLN A 716 5.56 7.93 -12.07
N GLN A 717 6.75 7.44 -11.70
CA GLN A 717 7.99 7.62 -12.47
C GLN A 717 7.92 6.89 -13.82
N ALA A 718 7.48 5.63 -13.85
CA ALA A 718 7.28 4.87 -15.08
C ALA A 718 6.24 5.52 -16.01
N ALA A 719 5.16 6.07 -15.46
CA ALA A 719 4.17 6.84 -16.22
C ALA A 719 4.73 8.15 -16.79
N ARG A 720 5.61 8.85 -16.05
CA ARG A 720 6.32 10.05 -16.53
C ARG A 720 7.32 9.71 -17.63
N GLU A 721 8.10 8.66 -17.47
CA GLU A 721 9.12 8.26 -18.45
C GLU A 721 8.48 7.79 -19.77
N LYS A 722 7.41 7.00 -19.67
CA LYS A 722 6.58 6.60 -20.82
C LYS A 722 5.92 7.79 -21.51
N HIS A 723 5.67 8.90 -20.80
CA HIS A 723 5.25 10.16 -21.41
C HIS A 723 6.43 10.91 -22.05
N ARG A 724 7.61 10.97 -21.40
CA ARG A 724 8.82 11.62 -21.93
C ARG A 724 9.22 11.03 -23.28
N MET A 725 9.30 9.71 -23.38
CA MET A 725 9.56 9.01 -24.65
C MET A 725 8.51 9.34 -25.74
N ARG A 726 7.22 9.39 -25.37
CA ARG A 726 6.12 9.75 -26.29
C ARG A 726 6.13 11.21 -26.74
N SER A 727 6.69 12.14 -25.95
CA SER A 727 6.90 13.53 -26.35
C SER A 727 8.06 13.64 -27.34
N ALA A 728 9.22 13.07 -27.04
CA ALA A 728 10.40 13.09 -27.93
C ALA A 728 10.10 12.43 -29.31
N GLN A 729 9.32 11.34 -29.32
CA GLN A 729 8.87 10.68 -30.55
C GLN A 729 7.81 11.48 -31.35
N LYS A 730 7.31 12.61 -30.81
CA LYS A 730 6.44 13.56 -31.53
C LYS A 730 7.17 14.82 -31.97
N GLU A 731 8.11 15.31 -31.17
CA GLU A 731 8.95 16.48 -31.50
C GLU A 731 9.81 16.19 -32.75
N THR A 732 10.25 14.94 -32.92
CA THR A 732 10.90 14.42 -34.13
C THR A 732 9.98 14.30 -35.36
N ALA A 733 8.67 14.55 -35.24
CA ALA A 733 7.68 14.25 -36.27
C ALA A 733 6.88 15.47 -36.80
N GLY A 734 7.19 16.71 -36.39
CA GLY A 734 6.44 17.87 -36.89
C GLY A 734 6.98 19.25 -36.49
N TRP A 735 7.76 19.87 -37.37
CA TRP A 735 8.31 21.23 -37.19
C TRP A 735 7.27 22.37 -37.37
N PHE A 736 6.15 22.11 -38.07
CA PHE A 736 5.23 23.14 -38.57
C PHE A 736 3.81 23.09 -37.94
N SER A 737 3.69 22.98 -36.63
CA SER A 737 2.39 23.09 -35.93
C SER A 737 2.53 23.46 -34.45
N PRO A 738 1.77 24.45 -33.94
CA PRO A 738 1.68 24.70 -32.50
C PRO A 738 1.10 23.46 -31.77
N PRO A 739 1.79 22.87 -30.77
CA PRO A 739 1.38 21.59 -30.17
C PRO A 739 -0.04 21.59 -29.60
N TRP A 740 -0.49 22.72 -29.04
CA TRP A 740 -1.82 22.86 -28.44
C TRP A 740 -2.97 22.77 -29.45
N LEU A 741 -2.77 23.23 -30.69
CA LEU A 741 -3.80 23.17 -31.75
C LEU A 741 -4.05 21.73 -32.22
N GLN A 742 -3.01 20.90 -32.31
CA GLN A 742 -3.18 19.47 -32.63
C GLN A 742 -3.98 18.71 -31.56
N HIS A 743 -3.98 19.19 -30.31
CA HIS A 743 -4.77 18.64 -29.21
C HIS A 743 -6.26 19.06 -29.21
N LEU A 744 -6.67 19.97 -30.10
CA LEU A 744 -8.08 20.37 -30.28
C LEU A 744 -8.79 19.64 -31.44
N ASN A 745 -8.07 18.82 -32.23
CA ASN A 745 -8.69 18.01 -33.27
C ASN A 745 -9.72 17.03 -32.66
N PRO A 746 -10.99 17.03 -33.08
CA PRO A 746 -12.04 16.22 -32.45
C PRO A 746 -11.78 14.71 -32.52
N LYS A 747 -11.04 14.23 -33.55
CA LYS A 747 -10.62 12.82 -33.61
C LYS A 747 -9.74 12.45 -32.42
N ASN A 748 -8.83 13.34 -32.00
CA ASN A 748 -7.94 13.13 -30.86
C ASN A 748 -8.67 13.17 -29.51
N LEU A 749 -9.80 13.88 -29.40
CA LEU A 749 -10.63 13.93 -28.19
C LEU A 749 -11.37 12.61 -27.95
N ILE A 750 -11.86 11.96 -29.01
CA ILE A 750 -12.57 10.67 -28.92
C ILE A 750 -11.64 9.45 -29.00
N THR A 751 -10.36 9.61 -29.38
CA THR A 751 -9.37 8.52 -29.42
C THR A 751 -9.35 7.62 -28.17
N PRO A 752 -9.47 8.11 -26.91
CA PRO A 752 -9.55 7.25 -25.73
C PRO A 752 -10.71 6.24 -25.76
N LEU A 753 -11.83 6.54 -26.42
CA LEU A 753 -12.97 5.63 -26.54
C LEU A 753 -12.67 4.39 -27.39
N SER A 754 -11.66 4.44 -28.28
CA SER A 754 -11.23 3.27 -29.07
C SER A 754 -10.77 2.09 -28.19
N ILE A 755 -10.35 2.37 -26.96
CA ILE A 755 -9.91 1.39 -25.96
C ILE A 755 -11.08 0.47 -25.53
N LEU A 756 -12.33 0.96 -25.58
CA LEU A 756 -13.55 0.19 -25.32
C LEU A 756 -13.95 -0.72 -26.50
N CYS A 757 -13.36 -0.52 -27.68
CA CYS A 757 -13.64 -1.26 -28.91
C CYS A 757 -12.39 -1.99 -29.43
N PRO A 758 -11.74 -2.88 -28.63
CA PRO A 758 -10.50 -3.53 -29.03
C PRO A 758 -10.70 -4.38 -30.31
N PRO A 759 -9.72 -4.39 -31.24
CA PRO A 759 -9.79 -5.23 -32.44
C PRO A 759 -9.77 -6.72 -32.08
N VAL A 760 -10.49 -7.50 -32.90
CA VAL A 760 -10.51 -8.97 -32.85
C VAL A 760 -9.38 -9.51 -33.71
N GLY A 761 -8.69 -10.55 -33.25
CA GLY A 761 -7.68 -11.27 -34.05
C GLY A 761 -6.38 -10.52 -34.35
N ARG A 762 -6.19 -9.29 -33.81
CA ARG A 762 -4.99 -8.45 -34.02
C ARG A 762 -4.56 -7.74 -32.73
N PRO A 763 -3.25 -7.58 -32.45
CA PRO A 763 -2.76 -6.87 -31.27
C PRO A 763 -3.35 -5.47 -31.09
N SER A 764 -3.45 -5.00 -29.85
CA SER A 764 -4.06 -3.70 -29.54
C SER A 764 -3.36 -2.97 -28.38
N SER A 765 -3.75 -1.71 -28.15
CA SER A 765 -3.31 -0.93 -26.99
C SER A 765 -3.69 -1.56 -25.64
N LEU A 766 -4.76 -2.36 -25.61
CA LEU A 766 -5.23 -3.09 -24.44
C LEU A 766 -4.62 -4.50 -24.34
N PHE A 767 -4.37 -5.13 -25.49
CA PHE A 767 -3.82 -6.49 -25.64
C PHE A 767 -2.59 -6.49 -26.56
N PRO A 768 -1.43 -5.95 -26.13
CA PRO A 768 -0.27 -5.80 -27.00
C PRO A 768 0.46 -7.13 -27.27
N ASN A 769 0.53 -8.02 -26.27
CA ASN A 769 1.30 -9.26 -26.34
C ASN A 769 0.43 -10.48 -26.74
N ARG A 770 -0.68 -10.26 -27.46
CA ARG A 770 -1.69 -11.29 -27.79
C ARG A 770 -2.27 -11.04 -29.19
N LYS A 771 -2.91 -12.05 -29.80
CA LYS A 771 -3.66 -11.93 -31.08
C LYS A 771 -5.01 -11.16 -30.92
N GLY A 772 -5.03 -10.07 -30.15
CA GLY A 772 -6.22 -9.25 -29.90
C GLY A 772 -7.22 -9.84 -28.92
N ALA A 773 -8.44 -9.28 -28.92
CA ALA A 773 -9.57 -9.76 -28.13
C ALA A 773 -10.31 -10.89 -28.86
N SER A 774 -10.96 -11.79 -28.11
CA SER A 774 -11.96 -12.71 -28.70
C SER A 774 -13.25 -11.95 -29.06
N PRO A 775 -14.09 -12.46 -29.98
CA PRO A 775 -15.36 -11.81 -30.34
C PRO A 775 -16.29 -11.61 -29.13
N ALA A 776 -16.34 -12.58 -28.22
CA ALA A 776 -17.12 -12.53 -27.00
C ALA A 776 -16.55 -11.50 -26.01
N LEU A 777 -15.23 -11.47 -25.81
CA LEU A 777 -14.55 -10.51 -24.93
C LEU A 777 -14.79 -9.06 -25.39
N ARG A 778 -14.68 -8.79 -26.70
CA ARG A 778 -15.01 -7.48 -27.28
C ARG A 778 -16.48 -7.13 -27.06
N ARG A 779 -17.41 -8.07 -27.31
CA ARG A 779 -18.86 -7.85 -27.09
C ARG A 779 -19.16 -7.50 -25.64
N ASN A 780 -18.60 -8.25 -24.68
CA ASN A 780 -18.77 -8.00 -23.25
C ASN A 780 -18.30 -6.58 -22.85
N ILE A 781 -17.09 -6.17 -23.27
CA ILE A 781 -16.55 -4.84 -22.94
C ILE A 781 -17.45 -3.72 -23.48
N ILE A 782 -17.92 -3.83 -24.73
CA ILE A 782 -18.80 -2.85 -25.36
C ILE A 782 -20.16 -2.78 -24.65
N LEU A 783 -20.81 -3.93 -24.42
CA LEU A 783 -22.14 -3.98 -23.79
C LEU A 783 -22.10 -3.48 -22.34
N LEU A 784 -21.12 -3.92 -21.54
CA LEU A 784 -20.96 -3.46 -20.14
C LEU A 784 -20.74 -1.95 -20.07
N ALA A 785 -19.89 -1.39 -20.93
CA ALA A 785 -19.65 0.06 -20.97
C ALA A 785 -20.87 0.84 -21.46
N ALA A 786 -21.61 0.32 -22.45
CA ALA A 786 -22.82 0.95 -22.97
C ALA A 786 -23.95 0.97 -21.94
N ILE A 787 -24.23 -0.17 -21.30
CA ILE A 787 -25.29 -0.30 -20.28
C ILE A 787 -24.99 0.57 -19.06
N ASP A 788 -23.75 0.58 -18.57
CA ASP A 788 -23.32 1.44 -17.46
C ASP A 788 -23.45 2.94 -17.80
N THR A 789 -23.11 3.32 -19.04
CA THR A 789 -23.32 4.68 -19.53
C THR A 789 -24.81 5.02 -19.62
N VAL A 790 -25.67 4.10 -20.05
CA VAL A 790 -27.13 4.28 -20.12
C VAL A 790 -27.76 4.43 -18.73
N VAL A 791 -27.41 3.55 -17.77
CA VAL A 791 -27.92 3.62 -16.39
C VAL A 791 -27.54 4.97 -15.75
N LEU A 792 -26.29 5.43 -15.92
CA LEU A 792 -25.88 6.75 -15.43
C LEU A 792 -26.57 7.90 -16.20
N ALA A 793 -26.69 7.80 -17.54
CA ALA A 793 -27.32 8.80 -18.38
C ALA A 793 -28.77 9.07 -17.95
N VAL A 794 -29.56 8.00 -17.74
CA VAL A 794 -30.94 8.10 -17.28
C VAL A 794 -31.00 8.68 -15.87
N ALA A 795 -30.16 8.20 -14.95
CA ALA A 795 -30.11 8.69 -13.57
C ALA A 795 -29.73 10.18 -13.45
N LEU A 796 -28.81 10.68 -14.29
CA LEU A 796 -28.44 12.10 -14.34
C LEU A 796 -29.51 12.95 -15.07
N GLY A 797 -30.09 12.43 -16.15
CA GLY A 797 -31.09 13.14 -16.95
C GLY A 797 -32.43 13.33 -16.22
N SER A 798 -32.81 12.38 -15.37
CA SER A 798 -34.08 12.42 -14.63
C SER A 798 -34.01 13.15 -13.29
N ALA A 799 -32.85 13.18 -12.61
CA ALA A 799 -32.75 13.61 -11.21
C ALA A 799 -33.32 15.02 -10.93
N GLN A 800 -33.09 15.98 -11.84
CA GLN A 800 -33.67 17.32 -11.74
C GLN A 800 -35.16 17.34 -12.14
N LEU A 801 -35.53 16.60 -13.18
CA LEU A 801 -36.89 16.58 -13.73
C LEU A 801 -37.91 15.86 -12.85
N VAL A 802 -37.50 14.86 -12.05
CA VAL A 802 -38.39 14.22 -11.07
C VAL A 802 -38.84 15.21 -10.00
N ILE A 803 -37.98 16.17 -9.61
CA ILE A 803 -38.31 17.25 -8.67
C ILE A 803 -39.24 18.26 -9.34
N ILE A 804 -38.85 18.81 -10.49
CA ILE A 804 -39.63 19.81 -11.25
C ILE A 804 -41.02 19.28 -11.62
N TYR A 805 -41.12 18.00 -12.01
CA TYR A 805 -42.40 17.34 -12.27
C TYR A 805 -43.25 17.20 -10.99
N ALA A 806 -42.64 16.85 -9.85
CA ALA A 806 -43.38 16.69 -8.59
C ALA A 806 -43.88 18.03 -8.03
N GLU A 807 -43.09 19.10 -8.18
CA GLU A 807 -43.51 20.47 -7.91
C GLU A 807 -44.72 20.85 -8.77
N PHE A 808 -44.61 20.70 -10.10
CA PHE A 808 -45.67 21.06 -11.04
C PHE A 808 -46.95 20.22 -10.89
N MET A 809 -46.84 18.92 -10.60
CA MET A 809 -47.99 18.00 -10.54
C MET A 809 -48.61 17.84 -9.15
N PHE A 810 -47.86 18.13 -8.08
CA PHE A 810 -48.30 17.88 -6.70
C PHE A 810 -48.08 19.07 -5.74
N GLY A 811 -47.57 20.21 -6.22
CA GLY A 811 -47.32 21.40 -5.40
C GLY A 811 -46.21 21.21 -4.35
N TRP A 812 -45.24 20.31 -4.59
CA TRP A 812 -44.16 20.03 -3.65
C TRP A 812 -43.17 21.19 -3.53
N GLY A 813 -42.95 21.69 -2.32
CA GLY A 813 -41.93 22.70 -2.04
C GLY A 813 -40.55 22.11 -1.78
N ASN A 814 -39.69 22.92 -1.16
CA ASN A 814 -38.33 22.53 -0.74
C ASN A 814 -38.33 21.31 0.20
N VAL A 815 -39.31 21.21 1.11
CA VAL A 815 -39.34 20.22 2.19
C VAL A 815 -39.77 18.84 1.66
N GLU A 816 -40.86 18.79 0.90
CA GLU A 816 -41.46 17.57 0.35
C GLU A 816 -40.48 16.91 -0.64
N SER A 817 -39.92 17.72 -1.53
CA SER A 817 -38.90 17.29 -2.50
C SER A 817 -37.65 16.75 -1.80
N SER A 818 -37.20 17.41 -0.72
CA SER A 818 -36.06 16.94 0.07
C SER A 818 -36.36 15.63 0.80
N ILE A 819 -37.56 15.45 1.36
CA ILE A 819 -38.00 14.20 2.00
C ILE A 819 -38.05 13.07 0.99
N PHE A 820 -38.61 13.29 -0.21
CA PHE A 820 -38.65 12.30 -1.29
C PHE A 820 -37.24 11.84 -1.69
N VAL A 821 -36.33 12.77 -1.99
CA VAL A 821 -34.93 12.45 -2.35
C VAL A 821 -34.25 11.69 -1.22
N SER A 822 -34.55 12.04 0.04
CA SER A 822 -33.98 11.38 1.22
C SER A 822 -34.46 9.92 1.36
N ILE A 823 -35.75 9.67 1.20
CA ILE A 823 -36.37 8.32 1.27
C ILE A 823 -35.79 7.42 0.17
N VAL A 824 -35.81 7.89 -1.08
CA VAL A 824 -35.28 7.15 -2.24
C VAL A 824 -33.80 6.82 -2.05
N SER A 825 -33.01 7.77 -1.53
CA SER A 825 -31.58 7.57 -1.29
C SER A 825 -31.31 6.62 -0.13
N THR A 826 -32.11 6.66 0.94
CA THR A 826 -32.02 5.72 2.07
C THR A 826 -32.21 4.27 1.61
N VAL A 827 -33.16 4.01 0.69
CA VAL A 827 -33.33 2.66 0.10
C VAL A 827 -32.09 2.23 -0.68
N ARG A 828 -31.47 3.13 -1.47
CA ARG A 828 -30.20 2.83 -2.17
C ARG A 828 -29.07 2.49 -1.19
N VAL A 829 -28.99 3.18 -0.05
CA VAL A 829 -28.01 2.87 1.02
C VAL A 829 -28.25 1.47 1.58
N LEU A 830 -29.48 1.12 1.95
CA LEU A 830 -29.81 -0.20 2.48
C LEU A 830 -29.50 -1.32 1.47
N VAL A 831 -29.80 -1.11 0.20
CA VAL A 831 -29.49 -2.06 -0.90
C VAL A 831 -27.97 -2.24 -1.05
N LEU A 832 -27.19 -1.16 -1.07
CA LEU A 832 -25.73 -1.21 -1.25
C LEU A 832 -24.95 -1.70 -0.01
N PHE A 833 -25.48 -1.51 1.20
CA PHE A 833 -24.81 -1.93 2.44
C PHE A 833 -25.27 -3.29 2.99
N LEU A 834 -26.52 -3.68 2.76
CA LEU A 834 -27.07 -4.94 3.28
C LEU A 834 -27.19 -5.97 2.16
N VAL A 835 -27.93 -5.67 1.09
CA VAL A 835 -28.23 -6.65 0.03
C VAL A 835 -26.97 -7.00 -0.76
N HIS A 836 -26.18 -6.02 -1.18
CA HIS A 836 -24.98 -6.23 -2.02
C HIS A 836 -23.94 -7.20 -1.43
N PRO A 837 -23.47 -7.05 -0.17
CA PRO A 837 -22.53 -8.01 0.42
C PRO A 837 -23.17 -9.37 0.71
N ILE A 838 -24.47 -9.43 1.04
CA ILE A 838 -25.18 -10.70 1.24
C ILE A 838 -25.24 -11.50 -0.07
N VAL A 839 -25.70 -10.88 -1.16
CA VAL A 839 -25.73 -11.48 -2.50
C VAL A 839 -24.33 -11.92 -2.92
N THR A 840 -23.33 -11.04 -2.78
CA THR A 840 -21.95 -11.38 -3.15
C THR A 840 -21.41 -12.57 -2.35
N ARG A 841 -21.71 -12.65 -1.04
CA ARG A 841 -21.25 -13.72 -0.14
C ARG A 841 -21.95 -15.06 -0.36
N ILE A 842 -23.25 -15.06 -0.65
CA ILE A 842 -24.02 -16.29 -0.94
C ILE A 842 -23.48 -16.97 -2.20
N PHE A 843 -23.12 -16.19 -3.21
CA PHE A 843 -22.77 -16.73 -4.53
C PHE A 843 -21.27 -16.88 -4.82
N HIS A 844 -20.37 -16.24 -4.06
CA HIS A 844 -18.93 -16.55 -4.12
C HIS A 844 -18.59 -17.84 -3.35
N LYS A 845 -18.96 -19.01 -3.90
CA LYS A 845 -18.29 -20.27 -3.53
C LYS A 845 -16.83 -20.19 -3.96
N ARG A 846 -15.89 -20.44 -3.04
CA ARG A 846 -14.46 -20.60 -3.34
C ARG A 846 -14.28 -21.74 -4.35
N THR A 847 -13.99 -21.40 -5.60
CA THR A 847 -13.65 -22.38 -6.65
C THR A 847 -12.12 -22.45 -6.69
N ALA A 848 -11.56 -23.41 -5.97
CA ALA A 848 -10.13 -23.42 -5.61
C ALA A 848 -9.16 -23.84 -6.73
N GLU A 849 -9.65 -24.09 -7.94
CA GLU A 849 -8.92 -24.80 -9.01
C GLU A 849 -8.71 -23.97 -10.29
N GLN A 850 -9.30 -22.78 -10.41
CA GLN A 850 -9.25 -22.01 -11.66
C GLN A 850 -8.03 -21.07 -11.72
N ARG A 851 -6.97 -21.55 -12.39
CA ARG A 851 -5.72 -20.80 -12.67
C ARG A 851 -5.88 -19.50 -13.49
N ALA A 852 -7.05 -19.26 -14.09
CA ALA A 852 -7.37 -18.03 -14.80
C ALA A 852 -8.51 -17.29 -14.09
N ILE A 853 -8.35 -15.98 -13.89
CA ILE A 853 -9.42 -15.14 -13.33
C ILE A 853 -10.59 -15.12 -14.34
N PRO A 854 -11.79 -15.63 -13.99
CA PRO A 854 -12.94 -15.59 -14.89
C PRO A 854 -13.44 -14.15 -15.05
N GLY A 855 -14.07 -13.86 -16.18
CA GLY A 855 -14.74 -12.57 -16.44
C GLY A 855 -15.99 -12.34 -15.57
N SER A 856 -16.96 -11.61 -16.09
CA SER A 856 -18.26 -11.49 -15.41
C SER A 856 -18.90 -12.86 -15.24
N ASN A 857 -19.16 -13.28 -14.00
CA ASN A 857 -19.80 -14.56 -13.76
C ASN A 857 -21.32 -14.49 -13.99
N ARG A 858 -21.99 -15.64 -14.12
CA ARG A 858 -23.45 -15.69 -14.36
C ARG A 858 -24.26 -14.89 -13.32
N VAL A 859 -23.80 -14.83 -12.07
CA VAL A 859 -24.50 -14.14 -10.98
C VAL A 859 -24.38 -12.63 -11.10
N GLU A 860 -23.21 -12.09 -11.45
CA GLU A 860 -23.04 -10.65 -11.74
C GLU A 860 -23.96 -10.21 -12.87
N LEU A 861 -24.13 -11.02 -13.92
CA LEU A 861 -25.07 -10.72 -15.03
C LEU A 861 -26.53 -10.74 -14.57
N VAL A 862 -26.94 -11.71 -13.76
CA VAL A 862 -28.30 -11.77 -13.19
C VAL A 862 -28.58 -10.60 -12.25
N VAL A 863 -27.61 -10.20 -11.42
CA VAL A 863 -27.72 -9.00 -10.56
C VAL A 863 -27.90 -7.75 -11.42
N ILE A 864 -27.13 -7.59 -12.50
CA ILE A 864 -27.29 -6.48 -13.46
C ILE A 864 -28.70 -6.49 -14.08
N GLN A 865 -29.18 -7.63 -14.57
CA GLN A 865 -30.50 -7.79 -15.18
C GLN A 865 -31.64 -7.42 -14.22
N ILE A 866 -31.63 -7.97 -13.00
CA ILE A 866 -32.63 -7.68 -11.96
C ILE A 866 -32.60 -6.19 -11.59
N SER A 867 -31.42 -5.58 -11.49
CA SER A 867 -31.27 -4.17 -11.15
C SER A 867 -31.89 -3.25 -12.20
N ILE A 868 -31.57 -3.48 -13.48
CA ILE A 868 -32.10 -2.66 -14.58
C ILE A 868 -33.61 -2.88 -14.75
N PHE A 869 -34.14 -4.06 -14.40
CA PHE A 869 -35.57 -4.31 -14.34
C PHE A 869 -36.28 -3.51 -13.22
N PHE A 870 -35.65 -3.35 -12.05
CA PHE A 870 -36.19 -2.49 -10.99
C PHE A 870 -36.15 -1.00 -11.38
N ASP A 871 -35.09 -0.53 -12.04
CA ASP A 871 -35.08 0.80 -12.65
C ASP A 871 -36.24 0.95 -13.64
N PHE A 872 -36.35 0.06 -14.64
CA PHE A 872 -37.45 0.06 -15.63
C PHE A 872 -38.83 0.18 -14.96
N LEU A 873 -39.12 -0.67 -13.97
CA LEU A 873 -40.40 -0.69 -13.27
C LEU A 873 -40.68 0.63 -12.52
N GLY A 874 -39.64 1.24 -11.91
CA GLY A 874 -39.76 2.54 -11.27
C GLY A 874 -40.06 3.69 -12.25
N TYR A 875 -39.46 3.69 -13.44
CA TYR A 875 -39.76 4.70 -14.47
C TYR A 875 -41.12 4.50 -15.16
N VAL A 876 -41.58 3.25 -15.29
CA VAL A 876 -42.99 2.97 -15.62
C VAL A 876 -43.92 3.50 -14.53
N GLY A 877 -43.56 3.35 -13.25
CA GLY A 877 -44.27 3.95 -12.11
C GLY A 877 -44.37 5.47 -12.21
N PHE A 878 -43.26 6.17 -12.49
CA PHE A 878 -43.26 7.62 -12.72
C PHE A 878 -44.11 8.04 -13.94
N ALA A 879 -44.18 7.23 -15.00
CA ALA A 879 -45.02 7.50 -16.16
C ALA A 879 -46.54 7.31 -15.89
N LEU A 880 -46.90 6.49 -14.90
CA LEU A 880 -48.29 6.17 -14.52
C LEU A 880 -48.77 6.92 -13.27
N VAL A 881 -47.94 7.79 -12.70
CA VAL A 881 -48.18 8.39 -11.38
C VAL A 881 -49.38 9.34 -11.38
N ARG A 882 -50.25 9.19 -10.36
CA ARG A 882 -51.44 10.05 -10.13
C ARG A 882 -51.54 10.59 -8.70
N SER A 883 -50.57 10.30 -7.83
CA SER A 883 -50.53 10.78 -6.45
C SER A 883 -49.10 10.84 -5.91
N SER A 884 -48.87 11.71 -4.91
CA SER A 884 -47.60 11.88 -4.22
C SER A 884 -47.09 10.59 -3.56
N ALA A 885 -47.99 9.77 -3.00
CA ALA A 885 -47.62 8.46 -2.44
C ALA A 885 -47.10 7.48 -3.50
N LEU A 886 -47.74 7.44 -4.67
CA LEU A 886 -47.32 6.59 -5.79
C LEU A 886 -46.02 7.10 -6.44
N MET A 887 -45.76 8.42 -6.38
CA MET A 887 -44.49 9.03 -6.78
C MET A 887 -43.32 8.50 -5.92
N THR A 888 -43.49 8.55 -4.60
CA THR A 888 -42.50 8.04 -3.63
C THR A 888 -42.30 6.53 -3.79
N LEU A 889 -43.37 5.75 -3.96
CA LEU A 889 -43.27 4.31 -4.21
C LEU A 889 -42.50 3.98 -5.51
N SER A 890 -42.74 4.73 -6.59
CA SER A 890 -42.03 4.56 -7.87
C SER A 890 -40.52 4.84 -7.72
N GLY A 891 -40.16 5.87 -6.95
CA GLY A 891 -38.77 6.16 -6.59
C GLY A 891 -38.13 5.08 -5.71
N ILE A 892 -38.87 4.50 -4.76
CA ILE A 892 -38.41 3.37 -3.93
C ILE A 892 -38.15 2.14 -4.79
N VAL A 893 -39.00 1.85 -5.78
CA VAL A 893 -38.80 0.73 -6.72
C VAL A 893 -37.54 0.96 -7.57
N ALA A 894 -37.35 2.15 -8.14
CA ALA A 894 -36.11 2.50 -8.86
C ALA A 894 -34.85 2.43 -7.96
N ALA A 895 -34.96 2.72 -6.66
CA ALA A 895 -33.84 2.62 -5.74
C ALA A 895 -33.29 1.19 -5.58
N LEU A 896 -34.11 0.15 -5.82
CA LEU A 896 -33.67 -1.24 -5.84
C LEU A 896 -32.71 -1.55 -7.00
N GLY A 897 -32.75 -0.76 -8.08
CA GLY A 897 -31.81 -0.86 -9.22
C GLY A 897 -30.37 -0.42 -8.92
N SER A 898 -30.09 0.12 -7.73
CA SER A 898 -28.78 0.67 -7.37
C SER A 898 -27.59 -0.31 -7.40
N LEU A 899 -27.83 -1.62 -7.45
CA LEU A 899 -26.76 -2.63 -7.63
C LEU A 899 -26.21 -2.69 -9.06
N ALA A 900 -26.91 -2.15 -10.07
CA ALA A 900 -26.48 -2.17 -11.46
C ALA A 900 -25.07 -1.56 -11.62
N THR A 901 -24.91 -0.30 -11.21
CA THR A 901 -23.67 0.47 -11.38
C THR A 901 -22.44 -0.23 -10.80
N PRO A 902 -22.32 -0.54 -9.49
CA PRO A 902 -21.10 -1.15 -8.94
C PRO A 902 -20.78 -2.51 -9.57
N THR A 903 -21.80 -3.31 -9.90
CA THR A 903 -21.65 -4.62 -10.53
C THR A 903 -21.15 -4.50 -11.98
N LEU A 904 -21.65 -3.51 -12.73
CA LEU A 904 -21.18 -3.15 -14.07
C LEU A 904 -19.73 -2.65 -14.04
N GLN A 905 -19.34 -1.80 -13.09
CA GLN A 905 -17.96 -1.32 -12.98
C GLN A 905 -17.00 -2.48 -12.68
N SER A 906 -17.33 -3.32 -11.69
CA SER A 906 -16.56 -4.53 -11.35
C SER A 906 -16.38 -5.43 -12.56
N SER A 907 -17.49 -5.79 -13.20
CA SER A 907 -17.57 -6.59 -14.42
C SER A 907 -16.67 -6.06 -15.54
N LEU A 908 -16.69 -4.75 -15.80
CA LEU A 908 -15.85 -4.15 -16.82
C LEU A 908 -14.35 -4.27 -16.48
N THR A 909 -13.96 -4.12 -15.21
CA THR A 909 -12.54 -4.26 -14.81
C THR A 909 -12.01 -5.70 -14.83
N LYS A 910 -12.87 -6.72 -14.83
CA LYS A 910 -12.45 -8.14 -14.95
C LYS A 910 -12.03 -8.54 -16.37
N HIS A 911 -12.59 -7.89 -17.38
CA HIS A 911 -12.29 -8.17 -18.80
C HIS A 911 -11.02 -7.47 -19.31
N VAL A 912 -10.20 -6.90 -18.43
CA VAL A 912 -9.08 -6.00 -18.77
C VAL A 912 -7.83 -6.34 -17.94
N PRO A 913 -6.62 -6.38 -18.54
CA PRO A 913 -5.37 -6.59 -17.80
C PRO A 913 -5.15 -5.57 -16.68
N HIS A 914 -4.55 -6.00 -15.56
CA HIS A 914 -4.40 -5.17 -14.35
C HIS A 914 -3.68 -3.84 -14.61
N ASP A 915 -2.66 -3.81 -15.49
CA ASP A 915 -1.91 -2.61 -15.86
C ASP A 915 -2.70 -1.63 -16.76
N ARG A 916 -3.91 -2.00 -17.18
CA ARG A 916 -4.80 -1.22 -18.07
C ARG A 916 -6.13 -0.82 -17.46
N VAL A 917 -6.41 -1.18 -16.20
CA VAL A 917 -7.68 -0.81 -15.56
C VAL A 917 -7.88 0.71 -15.47
N GLY A 918 -6.82 1.48 -15.19
CA GLY A 918 -6.89 2.95 -15.24
C GLY A 918 -7.24 3.51 -16.63
N GLN A 919 -6.89 2.81 -17.72
CA GLN A 919 -7.20 3.22 -19.09
C GLN A 919 -8.66 2.90 -19.47
N ILE A 920 -9.22 1.76 -19.01
CA ILE A 920 -10.65 1.46 -19.22
C ILE A 920 -11.54 2.38 -18.39
N LEU A 921 -11.14 2.70 -17.14
CA LEU A 921 -11.86 3.64 -16.27
C LEU A 921 -11.78 5.09 -16.78
N GLY A 922 -10.62 5.51 -17.34
CA GLY A 922 -10.49 6.81 -18.00
C GLY A 922 -11.35 6.96 -19.26
N ALA A 923 -11.39 5.93 -20.13
CA ALA A 923 -12.26 5.91 -21.31
C ALA A 923 -13.75 5.91 -20.93
N LYS A 924 -14.11 5.17 -19.87
CA LYS A 924 -15.46 5.19 -19.27
C LYS A 924 -15.82 6.58 -18.72
N GLY A 925 -14.89 7.27 -18.04
CA GLY A 925 -15.10 8.62 -17.53
C GLY A 925 -15.47 9.63 -18.63
N LEU A 926 -14.92 9.46 -19.84
CA LEU A 926 -15.31 10.25 -21.01
C LEU A 926 -16.76 9.95 -21.46
N LEU A 927 -17.17 8.68 -21.52
CA LEU A 927 -18.58 8.34 -21.80
C LEU A 927 -19.53 8.94 -20.75
N HIS A 928 -19.16 8.89 -19.48
CA HIS A 928 -19.94 9.47 -18.38
C HIS A 928 -20.06 11.00 -18.47
N ALA A 929 -18.98 11.70 -18.84
CA ALA A 929 -19.03 13.15 -19.06
C ALA A 929 -19.84 13.53 -20.30
N LEU A 930 -19.78 12.75 -21.38
CA LEU A 930 -20.65 12.93 -22.56
C LEU A 930 -22.12 12.66 -22.23
N ALA A 931 -22.42 11.63 -21.43
CA ALA A 931 -23.77 11.34 -20.94
C ALA A 931 -24.34 12.47 -20.07
N ARG A 932 -23.50 13.11 -19.23
CA ARG A 932 -23.86 14.30 -18.43
C ARG A 932 -24.23 15.52 -19.29
N VAL A 933 -23.73 15.62 -20.52
CA VAL A 933 -24.21 16.61 -21.50
C VAL A 933 -25.51 16.13 -22.13
N ILE A 934 -25.47 14.98 -22.80
CA ILE A 934 -26.52 14.56 -23.73
C ILE A 934 -27.84 14.26 -23.02
N ALA A 935 -27.82 13.52 -21.90
CA ALA A 935 -29.05 13.02 -21.30
C ALA A 935 -29.88 14.10 -20.59
N PRO A 936 -29.31 14.99 -19.73
CA PRO A 936 -30.05 16.13 -19.22
C PRO A 936 -30.54 17.07 -20.33
N THR A 937 -29.76 17.27 -21.40
CA THR A 937 -30.19 18.07 -22.54
C THR A 937 -31.43 17.48 -23.24
N LEU A 938 -31.40 16.20 -23.59
CA LEU A 938 -32.53 15.53 -24.24
C LEU A 938 -33.76 15.50 -23.34
N CYS A 939 -33.60 15.20 -22.04
CA CYS A 939 -34.75 15.10 -21.12
C CYS A 939 -35.40 16.47 -20.87
N ASN A 940 -34.62 17.55 -20.68
CA ASN A 940 -35.16 18.91 -20.52
C ASN A 940 -35.78 19.44 -21.83
N LEU A 941 -35.23 19.09 -22.99
CA LEU A 941 -35.81 19.45 -24.29
C LEU A 941 -37.15 18.76 -24.51
N VAL A 942 -37.25 17.45 -24.25
CA VAL A 942 -38.53 16.72 -24.30
C VAL A 942 -39.52 17.34 -23.30
N TYR A 943 -39.10 17.56 -22.04
CA TYR A 943 -39.98 18.14 -21.02
C TYR A 943 -40.54 19.50 -21.43
N SER A 944 -39.68 20.46 -21.82
CA SER A 944 -40.12 21.81 -22.22
C SER A 944 -41.02 21.81 -23.46
N LEU A 945 -40.90 20.83 -24.36
CA LEU A 945 -41.79 20.67 -25.52
C LEU A 945 -43.12 19.94 -25.18
N THR A 946 -43.17 19.12 -24.13
CA THR A 946 -44.36 18.28 -23.80
C THR A 946 -45.08 18.65 -22.52
N VAL A 947 -44.52 19.48 -21.64
CA VAL A 947 -45.05 19.81 -20.28
C VAL A 947 -46.54 20.19 -20.30
N GLY A 948 -46.93 21.07 -21.23
CA GLY A 948 -48.32 21.54 -21.40
C GLY A 948 -49.22 20.67 -22.30
N LYS A 949 -48.82 19.44 -22.66
CA LYS A 949 -49.62 18.50 -23.48
C LYS A 949 -49.68 17.10 -22.88
N PHE A 950 -48.53 16.53 -22.55
CA PHE A 950 -48.40 15.23 -21.90
C PHE A 950 -47.10 15.23 -21.08
N THR A 951 -47.24 15.65 -19.82
CA THR A 951 -46.13 15.93 -18.89
C THR A 951 -45.29 14.68 -18.60
N GLN A 952 -45.88 13.48 -18.70
CA GLN A 952 -45.24 12.19 -18.43
C GLN A 952 -44.36 11.65 -19.58
N THR A 953 -44.34 12.31 -20.76
CA THR A 953 -43.63 11.83 -21.97
C THR A 953 -42.16 11.45 -21.70
N VAL A 954 -41.47 12.20 -20.84
CA VAL A 954 -40.07 11.93 -20.46
C VAL A 954 -39.93 10.55 -19.81
N PHE A 955 -40.79 10.20 -18.84
CA PHE A 955 -40.68 8.92 -18.13
C PHE A 955 -40.99 7.73 -19.01
N VAL A 956 -41.96 7.85 -19.93
CA VAL A 956 -42.23 6.84 -20.98
C VAL A 956 -40.98 6.62 -21.85
N SER A 957 -40.33 7.71 -22.26
CA SER A 957 -39.11 7.68 -23.08
C SER A 957 -37.94 7.00 -22.34
N LEU A 958 -37.77 7.29 -21.06
CA LEU A 958 -36.72 6.69 -20.22
C LEU A 958 -36.99 5.21 -19.90
N ALA A 959 -38.25 4.82 -19.71
CA ALA A 959 -38.63 3.41 -19.58
C ALA A 959 -38.28 2.61 -20.85
N ALA A 960 -38.53 3.16 -22.04
CA ALA A 960 -38.13 2.53 -23.31
C ALA A 960 -36.60 2.37 -23.45
N VAL A 961 -35.82 3.33 -22.97
CA VAL A 961 -34.34 3.23 -22.91
C VAL A 961 -33.90 2.07 -21.99
N PHE A 962 -34.57 1.83 -20.86
CA PHE A 962 -34.29 0.66 -20.03
C PHE A 962 -34.67 -0.67 -20.67
N VAL A 963 -35.73 -0.75 -21.48
CA VAL A 963 -36.03 -1.97 -22.25
C VAL A 963 -34.87 -2.31 -23.19
N LEU A 964 -34.29 -1.32 -23.88
CA LEU A 964 -33.10 -1.53 -24.71
C LEU A 964 -31.88 -1.99 -23.89
N ALA A 965 -31.67 -1.42 -22.69
CA ALA A 965 -30.61 -1.85 -21.78
C ALA A 965 -30.79 -3.32 -21.35
N ILE A 966 -32.00 -3.71 -20.92
CA ILE A 966 -32.36 -5.10 -20.55
C ILE A 966 -32.11 -6.03 -21.73
N CYS A 967 -32.66 -5.75 -22.92
CA CYS A 967 -32.47 -6.57 -24.12
C CYS A 967 -30.98 -6.71 -24.48
N SER A 968 -30.19 -5.64 -24.40
CA SER A 968 -28.75 -5.69 -24.68
C SER A 968 -27.96 -6.52 -23.66
N SER A 969 -28.39 -6.56 -22.39
CA SER A 969 -27.70 -7.31 -21.32
C SER A 969 -27.70 -8.83 -21.53
N PHE A 970 -28.71 -9.39 -22.21
CA PHE A 970 -28.78 -10.82 -22.54
C PHE A 970 -27.72 -11.28 -23.55
N TYR A 971 -27.08 -10.35 -24.28
CA TYR A 971 -25.99 -10.67 -25.22
C TYR A 971 -24.60 -10.70 -24.57
N ILE A 972 -24.50 -10.40 -23.26
CA ILE A 972 -23.25 -10.54 -22.49
C ILE A 972 -23.03 -12.01 -22.17
N THR A 973 -21.88 -12.55 -22.55
CA THR A 973 -21.56 -13.97 -22.34
C THR A 973 -20.84 -14.15 -21.00
N PRO A 974 -21.34 -15.03 -20.11
CA PRO A 974 -20.73 -15.25 -18.80
C PRO A 974 -19.38 -15.96 -18.88
N ASN A 975 -18.56 -15.78 -17.84
CA ASN A 975 -17.29 -16.45 -17.59
C ASN A 975 -16.14 -16.20 -18.59
N VAL A 976 -16.37 -15.43 -19.68
CA VAL A 976 -15.36 -15.14 -20.71
C VAL A 976 -14.08 -14.56 -20.08
N SER A 977 -13.00 -15.32 -20.09
CA SER A 977 -11.73 -14.95 -19.50
C SER A 977 -10.87 -14.12 -20.45
N ILE A 978 -9.79 -13.51 -19.93
CA ILE A 978 -8.78 -12.86 -20.76
C ILE A 978 -7.96 -13.91 -21.54
N ASP A 979 -7.83 -15.14 -21.04
CA ASP A 979 -7.09 -16.23 -21.66
C ASP A 979 -7.87 -17.04 -22.71
N ASP A 980 -9.19 -16.84 -22.81
CA ASP A 980 -10.04 -17.31 -23.94
C ASP A 980 -9.71 -16.60 -25.27
N SER A 981 -8.63 -15.80 -25.29
CA SER A 981 -7.97 -15.26 -26.49
C SER A 981 -6.91 -16.20 -27.08
N ARG A 982 -6.61 -17.32 -26.41
CA ARG A 982 -5.89 -18.46 -27.00
C ARG A 982 -6.87 -19.27 -27.87
N PRO A 983 -6.47 -19.79 -29.03
CA PRO A 983 -7.32 -20.71 -29.77
C PRO A 983 -7.53 -21.99 -28.97
N SER A 984 -8.75 -22.53 -29.01
CA SER A 984 -9.02 -23.90 -28.58
C SER A 984 -8.17 -24.86 -29.42
N SER A 985 -7.33 -25.66 -28.76
CA SER A 985 -6.67 -26.79 -29.42
C SER A 985 -7.74 -27.83 -29.76
N PRO A 986 -7.81 -28.35 -31.01
CA PRO A 986 -8.72 -29.42 -31.38
C PRO A 986 -8.19 -30.76 -30.85
N LEU A 987 -8.32 -30.96 -29.55
CA LEU A 987 -7.93 -32.19 -28.84
C LEU A 987 -9.08 -32.67 -27.96
N HIS A 988 -10.18 -33.07 -28.61
CA HIS A 988 -11.14 -34.03 -28.04
C HIS A 988 -12.13 -34.69 -29.02
N GLU A 989 -12.06 -34.40 -30.33
CA GLU A 989 -12.89 -35.02 -31.38
C GLU A 989 -12.01 -35.55 -32.53
N ALA A 990 -11.28 -36.63 -32.26
CA ALA A 990 -10.60 -37.48 -33.26
C ALA A 990 -10.10 -38.76 -32.57
N ASN A 991 -10.94 -39.81 -32.50
CA ASN A 991 -10.51 -41.13 -32.04
C ASN A 991 -11.44 -42.26 -32.55
N GLU A 992 -11.85 -42.16 -33.81
CA GLU A 992 -12.46 -43.22 -34.62
C GLU A 992 -11.80 -43.17 -36.02
N ASP A 993 -11.78 -44.33 -36.69
CA ASP A 993 -11.27 -44.60 -38.04
C ASP A 993 -9.76 -44.42 -38.36
N GLY A 994 -9.17 -45.48 -38.94
CA GLY A 994 -8.13 -45.33 -39.97
C GLY A 994 -6.75 -45.93 -39.66
N GLU A 995 -6.50 -47.13 -40.21
CA GLU A 995 -5.14 -47.62 -40.45
C GLU A 995 -4.44 -46.75 -41.51
N LEU A 996 -3.13 -46.51 -41.37
CA LEU A 996 -2.14 -46.91 -42.37
C LEU A 996 -0.71 -46.78 -41.81
N ASP A 997 0.13 -47.75 -42.16
CA ASP A 997 1.55 -47.81 -41.86
C ASP A 997 2.36 -47.18 -43.00
N GLU A 998 3.42 -46.42 -42.69
CA GLU A 998 4.32 -45.84 -43.68
C GLU A 998 5.81 -45.91 -43.25
N ASP A 999 6.20 -46.90 -42.42
CA ASP A 999 7.62 -47.17 -42.10
C ASP A 999 8.34 -47.89 -43.26
N THR A 1000 8.19 -47.38 -44.51
CA THR A 1000 8.80 -47.95 -45.73
C THR A 1000 9.08 -46.89 -46.80
N LEU A 1001 9.90 -45.88 -46.49
CA LEU A 1001 10.46 -45.00 -47.54
C LEU A 1001 11.94 -44.58 -47.34
N LEU A 1002 12.79 -45.60 -47.22
CA LEU A 1002 14.23 -45.60 -47.57
C LEU A 1002 15.16 -44.70 -46.72
N ARG A 1003 16.39 -45.08 -46.38
CA ARG A 1003 17.30 -46.12 -46.90
C ARG A 1003 17.82 -45.90 -48.33
N SER A 1004 18.06 -44.63 -48.66
CA SER A 1004 19.04 -44.17 -49.65
C SER A 1004 19.85 -43.00 -49.07
#